data_AF-A0A7S0SBT9-F1
#
_entry.id   AF-A0A7S0SBT9-F1
#
_cell.length_a   1.000
_cell.length_b   1.000
_cell.length_c   1.000
_cell.angle_alpha   90.00
_cell.angle_beta   90.00
_cell.angle_gamma   90.00
#
_symmetry.space_group_name_H-M   'P 1'
#
loop_
_entity.id
_entity.type
_entity.pdbx_description
1 polymer ?
#
loop_
_entity_poly.entity_id
_entity_poly.type
_entity_poly.pdbx_seq_one_letter_code
_entity_poly.pdbx_strand_id
1 'polypeptide(L)'
;DEDGGAGIKSGKKKGGPAYAGGLVLEPKKGLYDKFVLMLDFNSLYPSIIQEYNICFTTVARQLADPADLSAAPPGPQLPEPCLGGPAGPNAAVLPQVIRKLVQRRREVKNMMKTEQNPARRDQLDLRQQALKLTANSVYGCLGFSASRFYARPLAELVTLQGREILQSTVDLAQGTLGLDVIYGDTDSIMINTKCTNMQEVTAMGTKLKREVNRRYKLLEIEVDGIYKSMLLLKKKKYAALKVETATDGSGGLITVMEMKGLDIVRRDWSPLAKREGNHALDLILSGRAAEDVVGDIHESLRKCRADLVAGAVGMDQFIITKQLTKRPEDYPDAANQAHVQVALRLRDAGKREGCNAGETVPYVIALKTESPAEDIASGRASNQSGGGKGLADRAYHPDEVAAEGSGLKVDLHYYLTQQVHPVVTRLCQPIEGTDAAHIADCLGLDPTKFHAQVVGGGNNPDEDDDLLAPATALDDDERFKRCAPLTLRTGAGAFSFAGVAAILSGAVDGNAALAPPPATTPGETIAPSPPAAAAPTSPTTATAGDEDATAAAATTAATAAKVATAAITAAARPLSGHALANQVRLAVRTAISGYYSTALRSDDELAPAETRNVSLRTAGEGADRPSGAAVEPGTLPGDPKCQGVMAKVTSEAALYTQLVHFRRLLSAPDALAKMPEKDRGAARARLPPGTAEALRLATVALDETLARSAYRWIDLSALYGA
;
A
#
# COMPACT_ATOMS: atom_id res chain seq x y z
N ASP A 1 10.64 9.90 -60.19
CA ASP A 1 11.04 10.76 -59.07
C ASP A 1 9.81 11.42 -58.48
N GLU A 2 9.21 10.78 -57.48
CA GLU A 2 8.08 11.33 -56.74
C GLU A 2 8.37 11.29 -55.23
N ASP A 3 7.88 12.31 -54.55
CA ASP A 3 8.12 12.61 -53.14
C ASP A 3 7.32 11.67 -52.22
N GLY A 4 7.85 11.39 -51.03
CA GLY A 4 7.41 10.27 -50.21
C GLY A 4 7.90 10.32 -48.77
N GLY A 5 7.83 11.50 -48.13
CA GLY A 5 8.21 11.69 -46.73
C GLY A 5 7.45 10.80 -45.75
N ALA A 6 8.03 9.64 -45.41
CA ALA A 6 7.46 8.69 -44.46
C ALA A 6 7.48 9.25 -43.02
N GLY A 7 6.33 9.75 -42.56
CA GLY A 7 6.18 10.31 -41.21
C GLY A 7 6.54 9.33 -40.10
N ILE A 8 7.42 9.75 -39.20
CA ILE A 8 7.81 8.99 -38.01
C ILE A 8 6.60 8.86 -37.08
N LYS A 9 5.96 7.67 -37.07
CA LYS A 9 4.83 7.36 -36.18
C LYS A 9 5.27 7.41 -34.71
N SER A 10 4.93 8.50 -34.02
CA SER A 10 5.20 8.76 -32.61
C SER A 10 4.32 7.93 -31.67
N GLY A 11 4.48 6.60 -31.72
CA GLY A 11 3.66 5.62 -30.98
C GLY A 11 4.42 4.70 -30.03
N LYS A 12 5.64 5.07 -29.58
CA LYS A 12 6.38 4.22 -28.64
C LYS A 12 5.75 4.26 -27.24
N LYS A 13 5.08 3.15 -26.88
CA LYS A 13 4.81 2.80 -25.48
C LYS A 13 6.11 2.95 -24.68
N LYS A 14 6.04 3.64 -23.54
CA LYS A 14 7.16 3.72 -22.60
C LYS A 14 7.32 2.32 -21.99
N GLY A 15 8.29 1.55 -22.51
CA GLY A 15 8.57 0.21 -22.01
C GLY A 15 8.94 0.24 -20.52
N GLY A 16 8.75 -0.89 -19.84
CA GLY A 16 9.20 -1.06 -18.45
C GLY A 16 10.72 -0.85 -18.29
N PRO A 17 11.22 -0.74 -17.05
CA PRO A 17 12.65 -0.68 -16.79
C PRO A 17 13.33 -1.92 -17.39
N ALA A 18 14.40 -1.70 -18.16
CA ALA A 18 15.11 -2.78 -18.84
C ALA A 18 16.11 -3.53 -17.92
N TYR A 19 16.28 -3.06 -16.68
CA TYR A 19 17.20 -3.56 -15.66
C TYR A 19 16.83 -3.03 -14.27
N ALA A 20 17.39 -3.64 -13.21
CA ALA A 20 17.11 -3.28 -11.81
C ALA A 20 17.67 -1.91 -11.38
N GLY A 21 16.91 -1.19 -10.56
CA GLY A 21 17.23 0.15 -10.05
C GLY A 21 18.16 0.18 -8.84
N GLY A 22 18.19 1.33 -8.15
CA GLY A 22 18.87 1.52 -6.86
C GLY A 22 17.94 1.19 -5.69
N LEU A 23 18.52 0.73 -4.57
CA LEU A 23 17.81 0.15 -3.44
C LEU A 23 17.08 1.20 -2.59
N VAL A 24 15.77 1.03 -2.41
CA VAL A 24 14.96 1.75 -1.42
C VAL A 24 14.50 0.80 -0.32
N LEU A 25 15.00 1.03 0.89
CA LEU A 25 14.67 0.26 2.08
C LEU A 25 13.19 0.45 2.45
N GLU A 26 12.60 -0.54 3.12
CA GLU A 26 11.25 -0.35 3.68
C GLU A 26 11.34 0.63 4.86
N PRO A 27 10.58 1.74 4.86
CA PRO A 27 10.57 2.68 5.98
C PRO A 27 9.95 2.05 7.22
N LYS A 28 10.60 2.25 8.37
CA LYS A 28 9.96 2.14 9.67
C LYS A 28 8.99 3.33 9.80
N LYS A 29 7.73 3.11 9.46
CA LYS A 29 6.69 4.15 9.45
C LYS A 29 6.45 4.67 10.86
N GLY A 30 6.30 5.97 11.04
CA GLY A 30 6.13 6.55 12.38
C GLY A 30 6.38 8.06 12.45
N LEU A 31 6.01 8.62 13.60
CA LEU A 31 6.47 9.94 14.05
C LEU A 31 7.72 9.76 14.92
N TYR A 32 8.78 10.48 14.57
CA TYR A 32 10.04 10.55 15.31
C TYR A 32 10.14 11.92 15.98
N ASP A 33 10.13 11.92 17.32
CA ASP A 33 10.21 13.11 18.18
C ASP A 33 11.64 13.40 18.68
N LYS A 34 12.58 12.49 18.40
CA LYS A 34 14.03 12.63 18.65
C LYS A 34 14.76 12.95 17.36
N PHE A 35 16.01 13.39 17.47
CA PHE A 35 16.80 13.75 16.30
C PHE A 35 16.97 12.56 15.34
N VAL A 36 16.65 12.79 14.06
CA VAL A 36 16.95 11.88 12.96
C VAL A 36 18.15 12.42 12.21
N LEU A 37 19.19 11.61 12.06
CA LEU A 37 20.39 11.94 11.30
C LEU A 37 20.26 11.39 9.88
N MET A 38 20.52 12.23 8.86
CA MET A 38 20.54 11.83 7.47
C MET A 38 21.95 11.94 6.88
N LEU A 39 22.39 10.87 6.23
CA LEU A 39 23.63 10.82 5.47
C LEU A 39 23.35 10.48 4.01
N ASP A 40 24.13 11.05 3.10
CA ASP A 40 23.98 10.92 1.64
C ASP A 40 25.34 10.72 0.96
N PHE A 41 25.39 9.88 -0.07
CA PHE A 41 26.60 9.64 -0.86
C PHE A 41 26.75 10.70 -1.96
N ASN A 42 27.88 11.43 -1.95
CA ASN A 42 28.16 12.47 -2.94
C ASN A 42 28.17 11.96 -4.38
N SER A 43 27.06 12.14 -5.10
CA SER A 43 26.88 11.68 -6.48
C SER A 43 27.22 10.19 -6.63
N LEU A 44 26.50 9.31 -5.92
CA LEU A 44 26.75 7.87 -5.83
C LEU A 44 27.15 7.22 -7.16
N TYR A 45 26.30 7.25 -8.20
CA TYR A 45 26.61 6.57 -9.47
C TYR A 45 27.85 7.13 -10.20
N PRO A 46 28.02 8.45 -10.38
CA PRO A 46 29.30 9.02 -10.83
C PRO A 46 30.53 8.59 -10.01
N SER A 47 30.38 8.43 -8.70
CA SER A 47 31.45 8.02 -7.79
C SER A 47 31.77 6.52 -7.90
N ILE A 48 30.75 5.65 -8.00
CA ILE A 48 30.88 4.20 -8.28
C ILE A 48 31.62 3.96 -9.61
N ILE A 49 31.25 4.69 -10.67
CA ILE A 49 31.91 4.55 -11.97
C ILE A 49 33.43 4.83 -11.85
N GLN A 50 33.82 5.79 -11.00
CA GLN A 50 35.23 6.08 -10.73
C GLN A 50 35.87 5.03 -9.81
N GLU A 51 35.28 4.74 -8.65
CA GLU A 51 35.77 3.78 -7.63
C GLU A 51 36.13 2.42 -8.23
N TYR A 52 35.27 1.92 -9.12
CA TYR A 52 35.42 0.61 -9.76
C TYR A 52 35.88 0.67 -11.22
N ASN A 53 36.32 1.85 -11.71
CA ASN A 53 36.84 2.05 -13.06
C ASN A 53 35.91 1.50 -14.18
N ILE A 54 34.59 1.64 -14.02
CA ILE A 54 33.57 1.07 -14.92
C ILE A 54 33.57 1.82 -16.25
N CYS A 55 33.83 1.12 -17.35
CA CYS A 55 33.89 1.71 -18.68
C CYS A 55 33.59 0.67 -19.77
N PHE A 56 33.21 1.15 -20.94
CA PHE A 56 33.10 0.39 -22.19
C PHE A 56 34.36 -0.40 -22.56
N THR A 57 35.52 -0.03 -22.01
CA THR A 57 36.86 -0.57 -22.28
C THR A 57 37.43 -1.42 -21.15
N THR A 58 36.73 -1.57 -20.02
CA THR A 58 37.23 -2.28 -18.83
C THR A 58 36.32 -3.43 -18.42
N VAL A 59 35.00 -3.24 -18.50
CA VAL A 59 34.03 -4.30 -18.22
C VAL A 59 33.88 -5.16 -19.47
N ALA A 60 34.26 -6.43 -19.36
CA ALA A 60 33.98 -7.44 -20.38
C ALA A 60 32.47 -7.56 -20.57
N ARG A 61 32.02 -7.47 -21.81
CA ARG A 61 30.60 -7.47 -22.17
C ARG A 61 30.41 -8.32 -23.41
N GLN A 62 29.66 -9.41 -23.29
CA GLN A 62 29.18 -10.14 -24.45
C GLN A 62 28.23 -9.22 -25.22
N LEU A 63 28.69 -8.74 -26.38
CA LEU A 63 27.80 -8.24 -27.41
C LEU A 63 27.04 -9.47 -27.90
N ALA A 64 25.73 -9.54 -27.63
CA ALA A 64 24.93 -10.71 -27.96
C ALA A 64 25.09 -11.06 -29.45
N ASP A 65 25.59 -12.26 -29.72
CA ASP A 65 25.55 -12.82 -31.06
C ASP A 65 24.07 -13.14 -31.37
N PRO A 66 23.48 -12.59 -32.45
CA PRO A 66 22.10 -12.90 -32.83
C PRO A 66 21.81 -14.39 -33.04
N ALA A 67 22.84 -15.23 -33.19
CA ALA A 67 22.73 -16.66 -33.44
C ALA A 67 22.61 -17.54 -32.18
N ASP A 68 23.02 -17.07 -30.99
CA ASP A 68 22.97 -17.87 -29.76
C ASP A 68 21.99 -17.29 -28.72
N LEU A 69 20.79 -17.86 -28.71
CA LEU A 69 19.71 -17.56 -27.76
C LEU A 69 19.69 -18.53 -26.56
N SER A 70 20.65 -19.46 -26.47
CA SER A 70 20.55 -20.63 -25.58
C SER A 70 21.23 -20.46 -24.22
N ALA A 71 22.21 -19.57 -24.11
CA ALA A 71 22.89 -19.24 -22.86
C ALA A 71 22.45 -17.87 -22.33
N ALA A 72 21.95 -17.82 -21.09
CA ALA A 72 21.87 -16.55 -20.37
C ALA A 72 23.31 -16.03 -20.17
N PRO A 73 23.66 -14.83 -20.68
CA PRO A 73 25.01 -14.32 -20.54
C PRO A 73 25.32 -14.12 -19.05
N PRO A 74 26.52 -14.50 -18.55
CA PRO A 74 26.89 -14.26 -17.17
C PRO A 74 26.78 -12.77 -16.86
N GLY A 75 26.22 -12.46 -15.69
CA GLY A 75 25.98 -11.07 -15.27
C GLY A 75 27.26 -10.24 -15.31
N PRO A 76 27.18 -8.92 -15.60
CA PRO A 76 28.36 -8.07 -15.71
C PRO A 76 29.14 -8.08 -14.39
N GLN A 77 30.43 -8.38 -14.47
CA GLN A 77 31.34 -8.42 -13.32
C GLN A 77 32.14 -7.12 -13.22
N LEU A 78 32.60 -6.82 -12.00
CA LEU A 78 33.58 -5.75 -11.78
C LEU A 78 34.86 -6.02 -12.59
N PRO A 79 35.48 -4.99 -13.20
CA PRO A 79 36.74 -5.16 -13.89
C PRO A 79 37.87 -5.42 -12.87
N GLU A 80 38.93 -6.10 -13.29
CA GLU A 80 40.10 -6.26 -12.41
C GLU A 80 40.70 -4.90 -12.01
N PRO A 81 41.23 -4.76 -10.78
CA PRO A 81 41.84 -3.52 -10.32
C PRO A 81 43.00 -3.08 -11.22
N CYS A 82 42.82 -1.97 -11.93
CA CYS A 82 43.85 -1.44 -12.82
C CYS A 82 45.16 -1.10 -12.08
N LEU A 83 46.30 -1.44 -12.70
CA LEU A 83 47.63 -1.06 -12.21
C LEU A 83 47.76 0.48 -12.19
N GLY A 84 47.81 1.05 -10.98
CA GLY A 84 47.76 2.49 -10.72
C GLY A 84 46.48 2.99 -10.02
N GLY A 85 45.48 2.13 -9.85
CA GLY A 85 44.26 2.41 -9.08
C GLY A 85 43.21 3.28 -9.81
N PRO A 86 41.99 3.39 -9.23
CA PRO A 86 40.81 3.97 -9.90
C PRO A 86 40.93 5.45 -10.31
N ALA A 87 41.90 6.17 -9.76
CA ALA A 87 42.21 7.56 -10.11
C ALA A 87 43.64 7.74 -10.70
N GLY A 88 44.30 6.66 -11.12
CA GLY A 88 45.61 6.70 -11.75
C GLY A 88 45.59 7.27 -13.18
N PRO A 89 46.76 7.53 -13.79
CA PRO A 89 46.85 7.95 -15.19
C PRO A 89 46.30 6.89 -16.18
N ASN A 90 46.20 5.63 -15.73
CA ASN A 90 45.66 4.50 -16.49
C ASN A 90 44.13 4.31 -16.33
N ALA A 91 43.42 5.22 -15.65
CA ALA A 91 41.97 5.14 -15.51
C ALA A 91 41.26 5.23 -16.87
N ALA A 92 40.14 4.52 -17.03
CA ALA A 92 39.45 4.44 -18.31
C ALA A 92 38.72 5.74 -18.71
N VAL A 93 38.37 5.86 -19.99
CA VAL A 93 37.85 7.10 -20.59
C VAL A 93 36.62 7.64 -19.86
N LEU A 94 35.64 6.78 -19.55
CA LEU A 94 34.40 7.18 -18.88
C LEU A 94 34.66 7.72 -17.45
N PRO A 95 35.37 7.00 -16.56
CA PRO A 95 35.85 7.53 -15.27
C PRO A 95 36.60 8.87 -15.39
N GLN A 96 37.51 9.02 -16.37
CA GLN A 96 38.25 10.28 -16.56
C GLN A 96 37.33 11.46 -16.92
N VAL A 97 36.32 11.25 -17.76
CA VAL A 97 35.35 12.30 -18.13
C VAL A 97 34.52 12.73 -16.92
N ILE A 98 34.03 11.76 -16.13
CA ILE A 98 33.28 12.06 -14.90
C ILE A 98 34.16 12.79 -13.89
N ARG A 99 35.40 12.34 -13.68
CA ARG A 99 36.37 13.01 -12.79
C ARG A 99 36.57 14.47 -13.16
N LYS A 100 36.69 14.79 -14.45
CA LYS A 100 36.80 16.18 -14.94
C LYS A 100 35.55 17.02 -14.61
N LEU A 101 34.35 16.45 -14.71
CA LEU A 101 33.10 17.13 -14.31
C LEU A 101 33.06 17.38 -12.79
N VAL A 102 33.37 16.37 -11.98
CA VAL A 102 33.39 16.47 -10.51
C VAL A 102 34.45 17.46 -10.03
N GLN A 103 35.65 17.43 -10.61
CA GLN A 103 36.73 18.36 -10.27
C GLN A 103 36.35 19.82 -10.58
N ARG A 104 35.84 20.10 -11.79
CA ARG A 104 35.34 21.44 -12.14
C ARG A 104 34.20 21.89 -11.22
N ARG A 105 33.35 20.97 -10.75
CA ARG A 105 32.30 21.29 -9.77
C ARG A 105 32.90 21.65 -8.40
N ARG A 106 33.93 20.93 -7.94
CA ARG A 106 34.68 21.26 -6.70
C ARG A 106 35.35 22.63 -6.81
N GLU A 107 35.98 22.95 -7.95
CA GLU A 107 36.55 24.28 -8.25
C GLU A 107 35.49 25.40 -8.16
N VAL A 108 34.34 25.23 -8.83
CA VAL A 108 33.24 26.21 -8.79
C VAL A 108 32.69 26.40 -7.37
N LYS A 109 32.44 25.31 -6.62
CA LYS A 109 32.03 25.41 -5.20
C LYS A 109 33.06 26.10 -4.31
N ASN A 110 34.35 26.03 -4.63
CA ASN A 110 35.38 26.76 -3.89
C ASN A 110 35.37 28.26 -4.24
N MET A 111 35.21 28.63 -5.52
CA MET A 111 35.04 30.03 -5.93
C MET A 111 33.82 30.68 -5.27
N MET A 112 32.71 29.95 -5.11
CA MET A 112 31.50 30.44 -4.42
C MET A 112 31.72 30.83 -2.95
N LYS A 113 32.68 30.19 -2.25
CA LYS A 113 32.96 30.49 -0.83
C LYS A 113 33.59 31.87 -0.64
N THR A 114 34.34 32.34 -1.63
CA THR A 114 35.08 33.61 -1.62
C THR A 114 34.39 34.71 -2.43
N GLU A 115 33.35 34.37 -3.21
CA GLU A 115 32.62 35.35 -4.04
C GLU A 115 31.60 36.12 -3.18
N GLN A 116 31.78 37.45 -3.20
CA GLN A 116 31.00 38.42 -2.43
C GLN A 116 29.93 39.11 -3.29
N ASN A 117 30.07 39.12 -4.61
CA ASN A 117 29.07 39.70 -5.52
C ASN A 117 27.87 38.75 -5.67
N PRO A 118 26.63 39.13 -5.29
CA PRO A 118 25.48 38.24 -5.32
C PRO A 118 25.19 37.66 -6.72
N ALA A 119 25.17 38.50 -7.76
CA ALA A 119 24.88 38.07 -9.13
C ALA A 119 25.94 37.09 -9.68
N ARG A 120 27.21 37.23 -9.28
CA ARG A 120 28.25 36.24 -9.62
C ARG A 120 28.10 34.96 -8.82
N ARG A 121 27.72 35.05 -7.54
CA ARG A 121 27.46 33.89 -6.68
C ARG A 121 26.31 33.04 -7.23
N ASP A 122 25.24 33.68 -7.71
CA ASP A 122 24.12 33.02 -8.39
C ASP A 122 24.56 32.37 -9.70
N GLN A 123 25.38 33.05 -10.52
CA GLN A 123 25.94 32.48 -11.75
C GLN A 123 26.83 31.26 -11.46
N LEU A 124 27.63 31.30 -10.40
CA LEU A 124 28.45 30.18 -9.97
C LEU A 124 27.60 29.03 -9.42
N ASP A 125 26.50 29.31 -8.73
CA ASP A 125 25.59 28.25 -8.27
C ASP A 125 24.91 27.54 -9.46
N LEU A 126 24.34 28.30 -10.40
CA LEU A 126 23.77 27.75 -11.63
C LEU A 126 24.81 26.88 -12.37
N ARG A 127 26.09 27.30 -12.37
CA ARG A 127 27.19 26.52 -12.95
C ARG A 127 27.50 25.23 -12.19
N GLN A 128 27.49 25.21 -10.85
CA GLN A 128 27.69 23.95 -10.10
C GLN A 128 26.48 23.01 -10.20
N GLN A 129 25.26 23.56 -10.29
CA GLN A 129 24.05 22.78 -10.57
C GLN A 129 24.12 22.11 -11.95
N ALA A 130 24.49 22.84 -13.01
CA ALA A 130 24.64 22.31 -14.36
C ALA A 130 25.69 21.18 -14.43
N LEU A 131 26.82 21.33 -13.72
CA LEU A 131 27.85 20.30 -13.60
C LEU A 131 27.34 19.07 -12.82
N LYS A 132 26.58 19.25 -11.73
CA LYS A 132 25.93 18.15 -10.97
C LYS A 132 24.99 17.37 -11.88
N LEU A 133 24.10 18.07 -12.58
CA LEU A 133 23.10 17.48 -13.46
C LEU A 133 23.77 16.69 -14.60
N THR A 134 24.77 17.29 -15.26
CA THR A 134 25.51 16.64 -16.34
C THR A 134 26.21 15.35 -15.87
N ALA A 135 26.91 15.39 -14.73
CA ALA A 135 27.59 14.22 -14.17
C ALA A 135 26.59 13.09 -13.83
N ASN A 136 25.48 13.41 -13.16
CA ASN A 136 24.44 12.45 -12.81
C ASN A 136 23.74 11.87 -14.07
N SER A 137 23.57 12.67 -15.14
CA SER A 137 23.00 12.21 -16.42
C SER A 137 23.89 11.23 -17.18
N VAL A 138 25.21 11.18 -16.95
CA VAL A 138 26.12 10.23 -17.64
C VAL A 138 25.69 8.78 -17.43
N TYR A 139 25.31 8.41 -16.21
CA TYR A 139 24.74 7.09 -15.91
C TYR A 139 23.44 6.84 -16.70
N GLY A 140 22.54 7.81 -16.74
CA GLY A 140 21.27 7.72 -17.48
C GLY A 140 21.49 7.45 -18.97
N CYS A 141 22.55 7.98 -19.57
CA CYS A 141 22.93 7.71 -20.96
C CYS A 141 23.39 6.26 -21.21
N LEU A 142 23.84 5.52 -20.19
CA LEU A 142 24.20 4.09 -20.30
C LEU A 142 22.94 3.22 -20.35
N GLY A 143 21.92 3.56 -19.55
CA GLY A 143 20.66 2.81 -19.46
C GLY A 143 19.59 3.21 -20.48
N PHE A 144 19.73 4.35 -21.17
CA PHE A 144 18.74 4.82 -22.15
C PHE A 144 18.91 4.11 -23.50
N SER A 145 17.92 3.30 -23.90
CA SER A 145 17.99 2.43 -25.09
C SER A 145 18.10 3.14 -26.45
N ALA A 146 17.80 4.45 -26.53
CA ALA A 146 18.03 5.25 -27.73
C ALA A 146 19.30 6.15 -27.63
N SER A 147 20.12 5.95 -26.60
CA SER A 147 21.44 6.58 -26.48
C SER A 147 22.41 5.99 -27.50
N ARG A 148 23.19 6.86 -28.17
CA ARG A 148 24.34 6.43 -28.99
C ARG A 148 25.38 5.62 -28.18
N PHE A 149 25.39 5.80 -26.86
CA PHE A 149 26.30 5.13 -25.92
C PHE A 149 25.54 4.17 -24.98
N TYR A 150 24.41 3.61 -25.43
CA TYR A 150 23.65 2.61 -24.68
C TYR A 150 24.52 1.38 -24.36
N ALA A 151 24.55 1.01 -23.08
CA ALA A 151 25.26 -0.16 -22.57
C ALA A 151 24.60 -0.65 -21.28
N ARG A 152 23.49 -1.38 -21.44
CA ARG A 152 22.70 -1.98 -20.34
C ARG A 152 23.56 -2.68 -19.27
N PRO A 153 24.57 -3.51 -19.61
CA PRO A 153 25.39 -4.19 -18.59
C PRO A 153 26.22 -3.24 -17.73
N LEU A 154 26.62 -2.07 -18.25
CA LEU A 154 27.31 -1.06 -17.44
C LEU A 154 26.33 -0.35 -16.47
N ALA A 155 25.10 -0.09 -16.91
CA ALA A 155 24.07 0.49 -16.06
C ALA A 155 23.64 -0.49 -14.95
N GLU A 156 23.45 -1.76 -15.28
CA GLU A 156 23.21 -2.87 -14.35
C GLU A 156 24.30 -3.00 -13.29
N LEU A 157 25.58 -2.98 -13.70
CA LEU A 157 26.71 -3.07 -12.77
C LEU A 157 26.78 -1.87 -11.81
N VAL A 158 26.51 -0.66 -12.32
CA VAL A 158 26.48 0.56 -11.49
C VAL A 158 25.35 0.53 -10.48
N THR A 159 24.14 0.06 -10.85
CA THR A 159 23.05 -0.07 -9.86
C THR A 159 23.30 -1.20 -8.88
N LEU A 160 23.83 -2.34 -9.33
CA LEU A 160 24.22 -3.45 -8.44
C LEU A 160 25.16 -2.99 -7.34
N GLN A 161 26.26 -2.33 -7.70
CA GLN A 161 27.19 -1.76 -6.73
C GLN A 161 26.52 -0.72 -5.81
N GLY A 162 25.59 0.09 -6.33
CA GLY A 162 24.81 1.01 -5.51
C GLY A 162 23.99 0.31 -4.43
N ARG A 163 23.33 -0.82 -4.77
CA ARG A 163 22.57 -1.63 -3.80
C ARG A 163 23.48 -2.29 -2.76
N GLU A 164 24.61 -2.86 -3.19
CA GLU A 164 25.61 -3.47 -2.31
C GLU A 164 26.24 -2.46 -1.33
N ILE A 165 26.57 -1.26 -1.81
CA ILE A 165 27.10 -0.16 -0.99
C ILE A 165 26.07 0.29 0.05
N LEU A 166 24.80 0.47 -0.35
CA LEU A 166 23.76 0.88 0.58
C LEU A 166 23.56 -0.19 1.66
N GLN A 167 23.43 -1.46 1.29
CA GLN A 167 23.28 -2.56 2.25
C GLN A 167 24.49 -2.65 3.19
N SER A 168 25.72 -2.62 2.66
CA SER A 168 26.95 -2.64 3.47
C SER A 168 27.04 -1.47 4.47
N THR A 169 26.44 -0.33 4.11
CA THR A 169 26.33 0.86 4.98
C THR A 169 25.29 0.65 6.09
N VAL A 170 24.15 0.04 5.78
CA VAL A 170 23.12 -0.37 6.77
C VAL A 170 23.70 -1.39 7.75
N ASP A 171 24.37 -2.44 7.26
CA ASP A 171 24.96 -3.51 8.07
C ASP A 171 26.02 -2.97 9.03
N LEU A 172 26.82 -1.98 8.59
CA LEU A 172 27.78 -1.27 9.44
C LEU A 172 27.07 -0.46 10.52
N ALA A 173 26.06 0.33 10.15
CA ALA A 173 25.33 1.19 11.07
C ALA A 173 24.62 0.35 12.15
N GLN A 174 23.87 -0.67 11.76
CA GLN A 174 23.12 -1.54 12.67
C GLN A 174 24.05 -2.50 13.43
N GLY A 175 24.85 -3.31 12.74
CA GLY A 175 25.61 -4.41 13.33
C GLY A 175 26.89 -4.00 14.07
N THR A 176 27.62 -2.98 13.57
CA THR A 176 28.89 -2.55 14.19
C THR A 176 28.73 -1.35 15.12
N LEU A 177 27.77 -0.45 14.83
CA LEU A 177 27.58 0.79 15.57
C LEU A 177 26.30 0.82 16.43
N GLY A 178 25.41 -0.17 16.32
CA GLY A 178 24.17 -0.25 17.11
C GLY A 178 23.14 0.82 16.76
N LEU A 179 23.23 1.43 15.58
CA LEU A 179 22.41 2.56 15.16
C LEU A 179 21.09 2.10 14.52
N ASP A 180 20.00 2.77 14.86
CA ASP A 180 18.66 2.44 14.39
C ASP A 180 18.39 3.08 13.02
N VAL A 181 18.76 2.39 11.95
CA VAL A 181 18.39 2.77 10.58
C VAL A 181 16.88 2.63 10.41
N ILE A 182 16.21 3.73 10.06
CA ILE A 182 14.75 3.81 9.90
C ILE A 182 14.30 3.87 8.44
N TYR A 183 15.17 4.34 7.53
CA TYR A 183 14.90 4.42 6.10
C TYR A 183 16.20 4.57 5.30
N GLY A 184 16.13 4.33 3.99
CA GLY A 184 17.17 4.66 3.03
C GLY A 184 16.63 4.63 1.61
N ASP A 185 17.12 5.55 0.78
CA ASP A 185 16.73 5.68 -0.62
C ASP A 185 17.99 5.88 -1.47
N THR A 186 18.35 4.85 -2.23
CA THR A 186 19.40 4.79 -3.26
C THR A 186 20.80 5.14 -2.77
N ASP A 187 21.04 6.42 -2.47
CA ASP A 187 22.28 7.04 -2.03
C ASP A 187 22.22 7.60 -0.60
N SER A 188 21.06 7.54 0.06
CA SER A 188 20.83 8.09 1.40
C SER A 188 20.42 7.05 2.45
N ILE A 189 20.79 7.30 3.70
CA ILE A 189 20.32 6.58 4.90
C ILE A 189 19.82 7.56 5.98
N MET A 190 18.81 7.15 6.71
CA MET A 190 18.22 7.89 7.85
C MET A 190 18.30 7.05 9.11
N ILE A 191 18.78 7.66 10.19
CA ILE A 191 19.03 7.00 11.48
C ILE A 191 18.27 7.74 12.58
N ASN A 192 17.41 7.02 13.30
CA ASN A 192 16.86 7.50 14.55
C ASN A 192 17.97 7.45 15.61
N THR A 193 18.42 8.63 16.06
CA THR A 193 19.51 8.71 17.04
C THR A 193 19.08 8.44 18.46
N LYS A 194 17.77 8.51 18.75
CA LYS A 194 17.16 8.43 20.10
C LYS A 194 17.67 9.52 21.07
N CYS A 195 18.45 10.49 20.59
CA CYS A 195 19.03 11.57 21.38
C CYS A 195 18.28 12.90 21.18
N THR A 196 18.32 13.75 22.22
CA THR A 196 17.90 15.16 22.19
C THR A 196 19.09 16.13 22.25
N ASN A 197 20.33 15.63 22.31
CA ASN A 197 21.54 16.44 22.36
C ASN A 197 22.19 16.54 20.97
N MET A 198 22.22 17.75 20.40
CA MET A 198 22.82 18.04 19.09
C MET A 198 24.32 17.68 19.00
N GLN A 199 25.07 17.80 20.11
CA GLN A 199 26.50 17.48 20.11
C GLN A 199 26.75 15.97 19.97
N GLU A 200 25.96 15.15 20.67
CA GLU A 200 26.00 13.68 20.55
C GLU A 200 25.61 13.23 19.14
N VAL A 201 24.56 13.81 18.57
CA VAL A 201 24.12 13.52 17.18
C VAL A 201 25.22 13.85 16.18
N THR A 202 25.87 15.01 16.33
CA THR A 202 26.98 15.43 15.47
C THR A 202 28.18 14.49 15.60
N ALA A 203 28.49 14.05 16.82
CA ALA A 203 29.55 13.08 17.08
C ALA A 203 29.25 11.69 16.47
N MET A 204 28.00 11.22 16.59
CA MET A 204 27.54 9.97 15.97
C MET A 204 27.64 10.03 14.44
N GLY A 205 27.16 11.10 13.81
CA GLY A 205 27.28 11.27 12.35
C GLY A 205 28.72 11.34 11.88
N THR A 206 29.58 12.04 12.62
CA THR A 206 31.03 12.08 12.33
C THR A 206 31.68 10.70 12.46
N LYS A 207 31.28 9.89 13.45
CA LYS A 207 31.78 8.51 13.65
C LYS A 207 31.34 7.59 12.51
N LEU A 208 30.06 7.58 12.17
CA LEU A 208 29.53 6.75 11.08
C LEU A 208 30.15 7.14 9.73
N LYS A 209 30.17 8.45 9.40
CA LYS A 209 30.84 8.97 8.20
C LYS A 209 32.27 8.46 8.07
N ARG A 210 33.03 8.47 9.17
CA ARG A 210 34.43 8.01 9.18
C ARG A 210 34.55 6.52 8.85
N GLU A 211 33.75 5.67 9.48
CA GLU A 211 33.83 4.21 9.23
C GLU A 211 33.32 3.81 7.84
N VAL A 212 32.30 4.49 7.31
CA VAL A 212 31.83 4.29 5.93
C VAL A 212 32.94 4.69 4.94
N ASN A 213 33.47 5.91 5.06
CA ASN A 213 34.46 6.43 4.12
C ASN A 213 35.79 5.68 4.18
N ARG A 214 36.10 5.00 5.30
CA ARG A 214 37.30 4.14 5.42
C ARG A 214 37.25 2.90 4.50
N ARG A 215 36.09 2.53 3.97
CA ARG A 215 35.92 1.36 3.07
C ARG A 215 36.18 1.66 1.59
N TYR A 216 36.19 2.94 1.19
CA TYR A 216 36.25 3.38 -0.21
C TYR A 216 37.40 4.35 -0.45
N LYS A 217 37.81 4.56 -1.71
CA LYS A 217 38.95 5.43 -2.06
C LYS A 217 38.52 6.80 -2.59
N LEU A 218 37.38 6.85 -3.28
CA LEU A 218 36.84 8.00 -4.01
C LEU A 218 35.37 8.26 -3.65
N LEU A 219 34.62 7.22 -3.26
CA LEU A 219 33.25 7.37 -2.77
C LEU A 219 33.24 7.96 -1.34
N GLU A 220 32.48 9.03 -1.15
CA GLU A 220 32.38 9.79 0.10
C GLU A 220 30.91 9.93 0.51
N ILE A 221 30.54 9.42 1.69
CA ILE A 221 29.30 9.78 2.38
C ILE A 221 29.51 11.07 3.19
N GLU A 222 28.47 11.90 3.26
CA GLU A 222 28.41 13.12 4.05
C GLU A 222 27.16 13.15 4.92
N VAL A 223 27.18 13.98 5.97
CA VAL A 223 25.96 14.32 6.73
C VAL A 223 25.21 15.40 5.95
N ASP A 224 24.06 15.07 5.38
CA ASP A 224 23.23 16.03 4.63
C ASP A 224 22.33 16.87 5.54
N GLY A 225 21.93 16.31 6.68
CA GLY A 225 21.06 17.01 7.62
C GLY A 225 20.87 16.29 8.96
N ILE A 226 20.41 17.08 9.93
CA ILE A 226 19.86 16.62 11.20
C ILE A 226 18.43 17.16 11.27
N TYR A 227 17.47 16.29 11.49
CA TYR A 227 16.05 16.63 11.61
C TYR A 227 15.63 16.57 13.08
N LYS A 228 15.03 17.65 13.59
CA LYS A 228 14.51 17.74 14.97
C LYS A 228 13.38 16.74 15.23
N SER A 229 12.47 16.63 14.25
CA SER A 229 11.36 15.69 14.22
C SER A 229 11.11 15.27 12.77
N MET A 230 10.54 14.08 12.57
CA MET A 230 10.25 13.52 11.25
C MET A 230 8.97 12.67 11.29
N LEU A 231 8.08 12.89 10.33
CA LEU A 231 6.94 12.04 10.01
C LEU A 231 7.27 11.22 8.75
N LEU A 232 7.43 9.91 8.91
CA LEU A 232 7.81 8.98 7.84
C LEU A 232 6.63 8.04 7.53
N LEU A 233 6.09 8.12 6.30
CA LEU A 233 4.81 7.51 5.95
C LEU A 233 4.93 6.30 5.02
N LYS A 234 5.57 6.46 3.87
CA LYS A 234 5.77 5.44 2.83
C LYS A 234 7.10 5.73 2.11
N LYS A 235 7.58 4.81 1.25
CA LYS A 235 8.78 5.04 0.43
C LYS A 235 8.69 6.39 -0.29
N LYS A 236 9.73 7.22 -0.16
CA LYS A 236 9.85 8.58 -0.72
C LYS A 236 8.75 9.57 -0.27
N LYS A 237 7.99 9.26 0.80
CA LYS A 237 6.94 10.11 1.38
C LYS A 237 7.22 10.40 2.86
N TYR A 238 7.76 11.59 3.14
CA TYR A 238 8.06 12.05 4.50
C TYR A 238 8.02 13.58 4.60
N ALA A 239 7.89 14.07 5.84
CA ALA A 239 8.16 15.46 6.20
C ALA A 239 9.00 15.53 7.47
N ALA A 240 9.85 16.55 7.60
CA ALA A 240 10.75 16.69 8.72
C ALA A 240 11.15 18.14 8.98
N LEU A 241 11.50 18.46 10.23
CA LEU A 241 12.03 19.76 10.63
C LEU A 241 13.56 19.75 10.57
N LYS A 242 14.15 20.18 9.45
CA LYS A 242 15.61 20.25 9.26
C LYS A 242 16.20 21.34 10.13
N VAL A 243 17.25 21.01 10.88
CA VAL A 243 17.97 21.98 11.71
C VAL A 243 19.01 22.72 10.86
N GLU A 244 18.95 24.04 10.88
CA GLU A 244 19.87 24.93 10.18
C GLU A 244 20.40 26.02 11.13
N THR A 245 21.53 26.64 10.78
CA THR A 245 22.07 27.80 11.51
C THR A 245 21.38 29.07 11.03
N ALA A 246 20.94 29.93 11.95
CA ALA A 246 20.31 31.20 11.64
C ALA A 246 21.23 32.11 10.80
N THR A 247 20.67 32.66 9.72
CA THR A 247 21.38 33.52 8.76
C THR A 247 21.42 35.00 9.18
N ASP A 248 20.74 35.37 10.27
CA ASP A 248 20.67 36.71 10.85
C ASP A 248 21.92 37.11 11.66
N GLY A 249 22.88 36.19 11.82
CA GLY A 249 24.10 36.40 12.61
C GLY A 249 23.94 36.15 14.11
N SER A 250 22.76 35.74 14.59
CA SER A 250 22.53 35.34 15.99
C SER A 250 23.28 34.07 16.40
N GLY A 251 23.64 33.24 15.42
CA GLY A 251 24.24 31.91 15.66
C GLY A 251 23.26 30.88 16.23
N GLY A 252 21.98 31.20 16.35
CA GLY A 252 20.94 30.29 16.83
C GLY A 252 20.69 29.11 15.88
N LEU A 253 20.08 28.04 16.39
CA LEU A 253 19.57 26.94 15.59
C LEU A 253 18.09 27.23 15.26
N ILE A 254 17.75 27.19 13.97
CA ILE A 254 16.38 27.28 13.46
C ILE A 254 15.95 25.94 12.88
N THR A 255 14.64 25.74 12.73
CA THR A 255 14.07 24.58 12.04
C THR A 255 13.31 24.98 10.79
N VAL A 256 13.65 24.37 9.66
CA VAL A 256 12.99 24.56 8.36
C VAL A 256 12.22 23.29 8.01
N MET A 257 10.95 23.41 7.65
CA MET A 257 10.14 22.27 7.24
C MET A 257 10.53 21.80 5.83
N GLU A 258 10.97 20.54 5.72
CA GLU A 258 11.28 19.86 4.48
C GLU A 258 10.24 18.77 4.21
N MET A 259 9.66 18.75 3.01
CA MET A 259 8.61 17.81 2.60
C MET A 259 9.02 17.10 1.30
N LYS A 260 8.95 15.76 1.26
CA LYS A 260 9.20 14.94 0.06
C LYS A 260 8.00 14.03 -0.24
N GLY A 261 7.55 14.03 -1.50
CA GLY A 261 6.57 13.08 -2.03
C GLY A 261 5.15 13.11 -1.44
N LEU A 262 4.91 13.93 -0.42
CA LEU A 262 3.60 14.14 0.18
C LEU A 262 2.61 14.75 -0.80
N ASP A 263 1.33 14.52 -0.58
CA ASP A 263 0.29 14.97 -1.52
C ASP A 263 0.19 16.50 -1.56
N ILE A 264 0.47 17.16 -0.42
CA ILE A 264 0.52 18.62 -0.28
C ILE A 264 1.57 19.31 -1.16
N VAL A 265 2.66 18.62 -1.54
CA VAL A 265 3.68 19.16 -2.47
C VAL A 265 3.35 18.89 -3.95
N ARG A 266 2.31 18.11 -4.27
CA ARG A 266 1.92 17.82 -5.66
C ARG A 266 1.01 18.91 -6.22
N ARG A 267 1.05 19.14 -7.54
CA ARG A 267 0.22 20.17 -8.22
C ARG A 267 -1.25 19.77 -8.45
N ASP A 268 -1.55 18.47 -8.35
CA ASP A 268 -2.85 17.86 -8.65
C ASP A 268 -3.78 17.74 -7.42
N TRP A 269 -3.43 18.39 -6.31
CA TRP A 269 -4.28 18.58 -5.14
C TRP A 269 -4.70 20.05 -5.02
N SER A 270 -5.98 20.26 -4.69
CA SER A 270 -6.58 21.57 -4.43
C SER A 270 -5.85 22.35 -3.33
N PRO A 271 -5.75 23.69 -3.43
CA PRO A 271 -5.16 24.51 -2.36
C PRO A 271 -5.84 24.33 -0.99
N LEU A 272 -7.15 24.06 -0.96
CA LEU A 272 -7.88 23.69 0.26
C LEU A 272 -7.25 22.48 0.96
N ALA A 273 -7.08 21.36 0.26
CA ALA A 273 -6.48 20.16 0.82
C ALA A 273 -5.02 20.36 1.23
N LYS A 274 -4.29 21.23 0.52
CA LYS A 274 -2.94 21.65 0.90
C LYS A 274 -2.94 22.47 2.18
N ARG A 275 -3.88 23.39 2.35
CA ARG A 275 -3.98 24.25 3.54
C ARG A 275 -4.23 23.41 4.78
N GLU A 276 -5.26 22.56 4.77
CA GLU A 276 -5.58 21.66 5.88
C GLU A 276 -4.46 20.64 6.13
N GLY A 277 -3.85 20.09 5.07
CA GLY A 277 -2.74 19.15 5.19
C GLY A 277 -1.45 19.77 5.74
N ASN A 278 -1.10 20.99 5.34
CA ASN A 278 0.04 21.71 5.93
C ASN A 278 -0.24 22.06 7.40
N HIS A 279 -1.46 22.52 7.73
CA HIS A 279 -1.81 22.83 9.11
C HIS A 279 -1.74 21.60 10.02
N ALA A 280 -2.31 20.47 9.58
CA ALA A 280 -2.18 19.20 10.30
C ALA A 280 -0.71 18.77 10.46
N LEU A 281 0.13 18.97 9.43
CA LEU A 281 1.55 18.65 9.50
C LEU A 281 2.33 19.56 10.47
N ASP A 282 2.04 20.86 10.49
CA ASP A 282 2.61 21.82 11.46
C ASP A 282 2.26 21.41 12.90
N LEU A 283 1.01 21.00 13.13
CA LEU A 283 0.55 20.49 14.43
C LEU A 283 1.27 19.18 14.81
N ILE A 284 1.38 18.21 13.89
CA ILE A 284 2.09 16.93 14.12
C ILE A 284 3.58 17.14 14.45
N LEU A 285 4.26 18.03 13.73
CA LEU A 285 5.70 18.28 13.93
C LEU A 285 6.01 19.31 15.04
N SER A 286 4.98 19.93 15.65
CA SER A 286 5.12 20.96 16.69
C SER A 286 5.89 20.50 17.94
N GLY A 287 5.81 19.22 18.28
CA GLY A 287 6.37 18.65 19.52
C GLY A 287 5.51 18.89 20.77
N ARG A 288 4.23 19.24 20.61
CA ARG A 288 3.23 19.24 21.70
C ARG A 288 2.76 17.81 22.02
N ALA A 289 1.96 17.65 23.08
CA ALA A 289 1.38 16.36 23.43
C ALA A 289 0.43 15.85 22.32
N ALA A 290 0.38 14.53 22.13
CA ALA A 290 -0.41 13.91 21.06
C ALA A 290 -1.91 14.20 21.20
N GLU A 291 -2.44 14.21 22.43
CA GLU A 291 -3.84 14.51 22.72
C GLU A 291 -4.24 15.93 22.25
N ASP A 292 -3.44 16.95 22.59
CA ASP A 292 -3.65 18.34 22.15
C ASP A 292 -3.56 18.48 20.63
N VAL A 293 -2.59 17.79 20.01
CA VAL A 293 -2.39 17.79 18.55
C VAL A 293 -3.57 17.18 17.82
N VAL A 294 -4.06 16.03 18.28
CA VAL A 294 -5.22 15.34 17.69
C VAL A 294 -6.48 16.19 17.87
N GLY A 295 -6.72 16.76 19.06
CA GLY A 295 -7.85 17.65 19.32
C GLY A 295 -7.89 18.87 18.40
N ASP A 296 -6.76 19.56 18.24
CA ASP A 296 -6.66 20.72 17.35
C ASP A 296 -6.84 20.36 15.85
N ILE A 297 -6.33 19.19 15.42
CA ILE A 297 -6.56 18.68 14.06
C ILE A 297 -8.06 18.44 13.84
N HIS A 298 -8.73 17.76 14.76
CA HIS A 298 -10.17 17.50 14.68
C HIS A 298 -10.98 18.79 14.63
N GLU A 299 -10.61 19.79 15.43
CA GLU A 299 -11.31 21.08 15.44
C GLU A 299 -11.06 21.90 14.17
N SER A 300 -9.85 21.87 13.60
CA SER A 300 -9.58 22.45 12.28
C SER A 300 -10.44 21.82 11.19
N LEU A 301 -10.64 20.49 11.22
CA LEU A 301 -11.49 19.79 10.25
C LEU A 301 -12.98 20.18 10.39
N ARG A 302 -13.50 20.27 11.62
CA ARG A 302 -14.87 20.75 11.89
C ARG A 302 -15.05 22.19 11.42
N LYS A 303 -14.09 23.06 11.71
CA LYS A 303 -14.07 24.44 11.22
C LYS A 303 -14.02 24.51 9.70
N CYS A 304 -13.16 23.72 9.05
CA CYS A 304 -13.07 23.65 7.59
C CYS A 304 -14.42 23.28 6.96
N ARG A 305 -15.13 22.28 7.50
CA ARG A 305 -16.51 21.97 7.09
C ARG A 305 -17.45 23.18 7.27
N ALA A 306 -17.42 23.83 8.44
CA ALA A 306 -18.27 24.99 8.72
C ALA A 306 -18.02 26.16 7.75
N ASP A 307 -16.75 26.51 7.51
CA ASP A 307 -16.35 27.57 6.59
C ASP A 307 -16.77 27.26 5.13
N LEU A 308 -16.71 25.98 4.71
CA LEU A 308 -17.19 25.54 3.40
C LEU A 308 -18.71 25.67 3.25
N VAL A 309 -19.48 25.25 4.26
CA VAL A 309 -20.95 25.35 4.25
C VAL A 309 -21.42 26.80 4.33
N ALA A 310 -20.71 27.65 5.10
CA ALA A 310 -20.97 29.08 5.19
C ALA A 310 -20.58 29.87 3.93
N GLY A 311 -19.89 29.25 2.97
CA GLY A 311 -19.41 29.93 1.76
C GLY A 311 -18.24 30.90 2.00
N ALA A 312 -17.51 30.75 3.11
CA ALA A 312 -16.37 31.60 3.47
C ALA A 312 -15.09 31.25 2.69
N VAL A 313 -15.08 30.13 1.95
CA VAL A 313 -13.94 29.64 1.17
C VAL A 313 -14.04 30.08 -0.29
N GLY A 314 -13.04 30.82 -0.78
CA GLY A 314 -12.97 31.33 -2.15
C GLY A 314 -12.79 30.25 -3.23
N MET A 315 -13.22 30.55 -4.46
CA MET A 315 -13.16 29.63 -5.61
C MET A 315 -11.73 29.13 -5.90
N ASP A 316 -10.73 29.98 -5.67
CA ASP A 316 -9.31 29.68 -5.82
C ASP A 316 -8.85 28.45 -5.03
N GLN A 317 -9.45 28.21 -3.86
CA GLN A 317 -9.11 27.10 -2.98
C GLN A 317 -9.51 25.73 -3.54
N PHE A 318 -10.42 25.71 -4.53
CA PHE A 318 -10.93 24.49 -5.16
C PHE A 318 -10.23 24.14 -6.48
N ILE A 319 -9.42 25.04 -7.05
CA ILE A 319 -8.82 24.86 -8.38
C ILE A 319 -7.75 23.77 -8.35
N ILE A 320 -8.00 22.69 -9.09
CA ILE A 320 -7.03 21.60 -9.32
C ILE A 320 -6.35 21.82 -10.66
N THR A 321 -5.03 21.59 -10.74
CA THR A 321 -4.25 21.80 -11.97
C THR A 321 -3.62 20.51 -12.46
N LYS A 322 -3.78 20.19 -13.75
CA LYS A 322 -3.23 18.96 -14.35
C LYS A 322 -2.75 19.20 -15.78
N GLN A 323 -1.52 18.78 -16.07
CA GLN A 323 -0.87 19.02 -17.36
C GLN A 323 -1.31 18.01 -18.43
N LEU A 324 -1.54 18.51 -19.65
CA LEU A 324 -1.72 17.72 -20.85
C LEU A 324 -0.35 17.21 -21.33
N THR A 325 -0.22 15.89 -21.49
CA THR A 325 1.00 15.22 -22.00
C THR A 325 0.91 14.89 -23.49
N LYS A 326 -0.27 15.09 -24.09
CA LYS A 326 -0.60 14.99 -25.51
C LYS A 326 -1.63 16.06 -25.87
N ARG A 327 -2.06 16.16 -27.13
CA ARG A 327 -3.29 16.92 -27.44
C ARG A 327 -4.47 16.24 -26.75
N PRO A 328 -5.53 16.97 -26.31
CA PRO A 328 -6.76 16.37 -25.77
C PRO A 328 -7.31 15.28 -26.71
N GLU A 329 -7.14 15.52 -28.00
CA GLU A 329 -7.26 14.64 -29.18
C GLU A 329 -6.83 13.18 -28.97
N ASP A 330 -5.60 13.02 -28.49
CA ASP A 330 -4.81 11.79 -28.55
C ASP A 330 -4.94 10.94 -27.26
N TYR A 331 -5.91 11.27 -26.40
CA TYR A 331 -6.20 10.55 -25.17
C TYR A 331 -7.18 9.41 -25.45
N PRO A 332 -6.75 8.13 -25.38
CA PRO A 332 -7.63 6.99 -25.63
C PRO A 332 -8.71 6.81 -24.55
N ASP A 333 -8.58 7.51 -23.42
CA ASP A 333 -9.50 7.51 -22.28
C ASP A 333 -9.82 8.95 -21.87
N ALA A 334 -10.15 9.79 -22.86
CA ALA A 334 -10.50 11.20 -22.63
C ALA A 334 -11.76 11.36 -21.77
N ALA A 335 -12.73 10.45 -21.90
CA ALA A 335 -14.02 10.51 -21.19
C ALA A 335 -13.86 10.46 -19.67
N ASN A 336 -12.92 9.67 -19.14
CA ASN A 336 -12.69 9.52 -17.71
C ASN A 336 -11.69 10.53 -17.12
N GLN A 337 -11.19 11.49 -17.91
CA GLN A 337 -10.14 12.43 -17.49
C GLN A 337 -10.64 13.87 -17.42
N ALA A 338 -10.93 14.35 -16.20
CA ALA A 338 -11.42 15.70 -15.90
C ALA A 338 -10.70 16.82 -16.67
N HIS A 339 -9.37 16.87 -16.59
CA HIS A 339 -8.55 17.89 -17.26
C HIS A 339 -8.57 17.79 -18.79
N VAL A 340 -8.90 16.62 -19.36
CA VAL A 340 -9.06 16.44 -20.81
C VAL A 340 -10.46 16.88 -21.25
N GLN A 341 -11.51 16.54 -20.49
CA GLN A 341 -12.88 17.01 -20.75
C GLN A 341 -12.97 18.54 -20.73
N VAL A 342 -12.35 19.19 -19.74
CA VAL A 342 -12.29 20.66 -19.67
C VAL A 342 -11.50 21.23 -20.84
N ALA A 343 -10.34 20.67 -21.20
CA ALA A 343 -9.57 21.14 -22.36
C ALA A 343 -10.31 21.00 -23.70
N LEU A 344 -11.04 19.88 -23.90
CA LEU A 344 -11.90 19.69 -25.08
C LEU A 344 -12.99 20.77 -25.12
N ARG A 345 -13.70 20.99 -24.01
CA ARG A 345 -14.78 21.98 -23.92
C ARG A 345 -14.30 23.42 -24.11
N LEU A 346 -13.16 23.80 -23.54
CA LEU A 346 -12.52 25.10 -23.75
C LEU A 346 -12.22 25.34 -25.23
N ARG A 347 -11.66 24.33 -25.91
CA ARG A 347 -11.30 24.37 -27.32
C ARG A 347 -12.54 24.42 -28.22
N ASP A 348 -13.60 23.68 -27.89
CA ASP A 348 -14.88 23.70 -28.62
C ASP A 348 -15.60 25.06 -28.41
N ALA A 349 -15.38 25.72 -27.27
CA ALA A 349 -15.75 27.13 -27.02
C ALA A 349 -14.77 28.16 -27.65
N GLY A 350 -13.82 27.72 -28.47
CA GLY A 350 -12.90 28.59 -29.23
C GLY A 350 -11.69 29.13 -28.45
N LYS A 351 -11.50 28.77 -27.17
CA LYS A 351 -10.31 29.16 -26.39
C LYS A 351 -9.09 28.34 -26.85
N ARG A 352 -7.91 28.99 -26.87
CA ARG A 352 -6.64 28.39 -27.32
C ARG A 352 -5.65 28.09 -26.19
N GLU A 353 -5.77 28.76 -25.05
CA GLU A 353 -4.94 28.55 -23.87
C GLU A 353 -5.50 27.40 -23.03
N GLY A 354 -4.62 26.51 -22.53
CA GLY A 354 -5.01 25.34 -21.75
C GLY A 354 -5.49 24.16 -22.61
N CYS A 355 -5.20 24.18 -23.91
CA CYS A 355 -5.71 23.23 -24.90
C CYS A 355 -4.59 22.42 -25.60
N ASN A 356 -3.31 22.77 -25.43
CA ASN A 356 -2.20 22.12 -26.14
C ASN A 356 -1.38 21.15 -25.26
N ALA A 357 -0.66 20.23 -25.91
CA ALA A 357 0.29 19.35 -25.25
C ALA A 357 1.40 20.17 -24.56
N GLY A 358 1.63 19.91 -23.27
CA GLY A 358 2.56 20.64 -22.42
C GLY A 358 1.90 21.70 -21.53
N GLU A 359 0.70 22.18 -21.89
CA GLU A 359 -0.04 23.18 -21.11
C GLU A 359 -0.72 22.56 -19.87
N THR A 360 -1.06 23.41 -18.90
CA THR A 360 -1.71 23.01 -17.65
C THR A 360 -3.15 23.51 -17.63
N VAL A 361 -4.09 22.61 -17.35
CA VAL A 361 -5.53 22.89 -17.34
C VAL A 361 -5.98 23.06 -15.88
N PRO A 362 -6.54 24.22 -15.50
CA PRO A 362 -7.23 24.38 -14.24
C PRO A 362 -8.67 23.86 -14.35
N TYR A 363 -9.16 23.17 -13.31
CA TYR A 363 -10.54 22.72 -13.23
C TYR A 363 -11.04 22.65 -11.78
N VAL A 364 -12.35 22.71 -11.62
CA VAL A 364 -13.11 22.56 -10.39
C VAL A 364 -14.15 21.47 -10.59
N ILE A 365 -14.45 20.69 -9.55
CA ILE A 365 -15.56 19.72 -9.58
C ILE A 365 -16.83 20.42 -9.08
N ALA A 366 -17.87 20.41 -9.91
CA ALA A 366 -19.13 21.11 -9.64
C ALA A 366 -20.35 20.27 -10.03
N LEU A 367 -21.48 20.58 -9.42
CA LEU A 367 -22.80 19.99 -9.66
C LEU A 367 -23.72 21.06 -10.23
N LYS A 368 -24.57 20.69 -11.19
CA LYS A 368 -25.72 21.54 -11.55
C LYS A 368 -26.84 21.26 -10.56
N THR A 369 -27.03 22.12 -9.57
CA THR A 369 -28.02 21.90 -8.50
C THR A 369 -28.41 23.18 -7.78
N GLU A 370 -29.69 23.27 -7.41
CA GLU A 370 -30.21 24.33 -6.54
C GLU A 370 -30.10 24.01 -5.04
N SER A 371 -29.67 22.79 -4.66
CA SER A 371 -29.50 22.38 -3.27
C SER A 371 -28.67 23.38 -2.43
N PRO A 372 -28.96 23.51 -1.12
CA PRO A 372 -28.14 24.29 -0.20
C PRO A 372 -26.77 23.62 0.04
N ALA A 373 -25.81 24.40 0.53
CA ALA A 373 -24.43 23.94 0.73
C ALA A 373 -24.31 22.73 1.68
N GLU A 374 -25.17 22.64 2.71
CA GLU A 374 -25.20 21.52 3.65
C GLU A 374 -25.61 20.19 2.99
N ASP A 375 -26.62 20.21 2.11
CA ASP A 375 -27.03 19.02 1.34
C ASP A 375 -25.97 18.63 0.30
N ILE A 376 -25.24 19.61 -0.25
CA ILE A 376 -24.10 19.34 -1.12
C ILE A 376 -22.97 18.69 -0.31
N ALA A 377 -22.53 19.28 0.81
CA ALA A 377 -21.43 18.77 1.64
C ALA A 377 -21.69 17.35 2.20
N SER A 378 -22.92 17.09 2.65
CA SER A 378 -23.35 15.78 3.14
C SER A 378 -23.58 14.73 2.05
N GLY A 379 -23.41 15.07 0.77
CA GLY A 379 -23.55 14.15 -0.36
C GLY A 379 -25.01 13.77 -0.69
N ARG A 380 -25.98 14.57 -0.24
CA ARG A 380 -27.41 14.37 -0.48
C ARG A 380 -27.90 15.06 -1.76
N ALA A 381 -27.20 16.08 -2.22
CA ALA A 381 -27.51 16.78 -3.46
C ALA A 381 -27.32 15.88 -4.69
N SER A 382 -28.33 15.84 -5.57
CA SER A 382 -28.23 15.19 -6.88
C SER A 382 -27.75 16.18 -7.95
N ASN A 383 -26.98 15.68 -8.91
CA ASN A 383 -26.63 16.44 -10.11
C ASN A 383 -27.82 16.43 -11.08
N GLN A 384 -28.34 17.60 -11.43
CA GLN A 384 -29.52 17.74 -12.29
C GLN A 384 -29.18 17.72 -13.79
N SER A 385 -27.89 17.80 -14.17
CA SER A 385 -27.50 17.64 -15.58
C SER A 385 -27.54 16.17 -15.99
N GLY A 386 -28.18 15.88 -17.13
CA GLY A 386 -28.24 14.53 -17.72
C GLY A 386 -26.91 14.00 -18.29
N GLY A 387 -25.78 14.58 -17.87
CA GLY A 387 -24.44 14.07 -18.15
C GLY A 387 -24.13 12.84 -17.29
N GLY A 388 -23.04 12.14 -17.63
CA GLY A 388 -22.67 10.89 -16.96
C GLY A 388 -22.43 11.05 -15.45
N LYS A 389 -22.51 9.92 -14.74
CA LYS A 389 -22.19 9.85 -13.30
C LYS A 389 -20.69 9.98 -12.99
N GLY A 390 -19.85 10.20 -14.02
CA GLY A 390 -18.40 10.19 -13.90
C GLY A 390 -17.83 11.44 -13.22
N LEU A 391 -16.67 11.31 -12.57
CA LEU A 391 -15.97 12.45 -12.00
C LEU A 391 -15.57 13.48 -13.08
N ALA A 392 -15.19 13.01 -14.26
CA ALA A 392 -14.73 13.85 -15.36
C ALA A 392 -15.85 14.66 -16.03
N ASP A 393 -17.07 14.12 -16.09
CA ASP A 393 -18.26 14.84 -16.59
C ASP A 393 -18.59 16.06 -15.71
N ARG A 394 -18.30 15.95 -14.40
CA ARG A 394 -18.53 16.97 -13.37
C ARG A 394 -17.37 17.96 -13.23
N ALA A 395 -16.39 17.92 -14.13
CA ALA A 395 -15.27 18.86 -14.16
C ALA A 395 -15.58 20.07 -15.07
N TYR A 396 -15.28 21.27 -14.57
CA TYR A 396 -15.54 22.54 -15.24
C TYR A 396 -14.33 23.47 -15.06
N HIS A 397 -14.08 24.34 -16.05
CA HIS A 397 -13.15 25.45 -15.87
C HIS A 397 -13.69 26.43 -14.81
N PRO A 398 -12.85 27.10 -14.00
CA PRO A 398 -13.30 28.07 -12.99
C PRO A 398 -14.27 29.13 -13.55
N ASP A 399 -13.96 29.70 -14.72
CA ASP A 399 -14.84 30.65 -15.42
C ASP A 399 -16.25 30.11 -15.72
N GLU A 400 -16.39 28.81 -16.03
CA GLU A 400 -17.70 28.21 -16.34
C GLU A 400 -18.58 28.14 -15.09
N VAL A 401 -17.96 27.89 -13.93
CA VAL A 401 -18.66 27.85 -12.64
C VAL A 401 -19.03 29.28 -12.20
N ALA A 402 -18.11 30.23 -12.37
CA ALA A 402 -18.28 31.64 -12.02
C ALA A 402 -19.21 32.43 -12.96
N ALA A 403 -19.54 31.91 -14.15
CA ALA A 403 -20.41 32.58 -15.10
C ALA A 403 -21.84 32.76 -14.58
N GLU A 404 -22.40 33.96 -14.78
CA GLU A 404 -23.79 34.27 -14.42
C GLU A 404 -24.77 33.31 -15.13
N GLY A 405 -25.70 32.73 -14.37
CA GLY A 405 -26.68 31.78 -14.91
C GLY A 405 -26.16 30.36 -15.18
N SER A 406 -24.92 30.00 -14.80
CA SER A 406 -24.38 28.64 -14.97
C SER A 406 -25.26 27.56 -14.29
N GLY A 407 -25.77 27.88 -13.09
CA GLY A 407 -26.43 26.94 -12.17
C GLY A 407 -25.47 25.91 -11.57
N LEU A 408 -24.15 26.14 -11.68
CA LEU A 408 -23.11 25.25 -11.18
C LEU A 408 -22.68 25.68 -9.77
N LYS A 409 -22.72 24.74 -8.82
CA LYS A 409 -22.20 24.91 -7.46
C LYS A 409 -21.06 23.92 -7.22
N VAL A 410 -20.03 24.32 -6.47
CA VAL A 410 -18.88 23.45 -6.16
C VAL A 410 -19.34 22.18 -5.43
N ASP A 411 -18.83 21.02 -5.81
CA ASP A 411 -19.13 19.74 -5.17
C ASP A 411 -18.38 19.61 -3.82
N LEU A 412 -18.91 20.26 -2.77
CA LEU A 412 -18.30 20.26 -1.44
C LEU A 412 -18.05 18.83 -0.91
N HIS A 413 -18.92 17.86 -1.22
CA HIS A 413 -18.73 16.46 -0.83
C HIS A 413 -17.50 15.85 -1.48
N TYR A 414 -17.26 16.11 -2.77
CA TYR A 414 -16.02 15.69 -3.43
C TYR A 414 -14.78 16.27 -2.76
N TYR A 415 -14.78 17.57 -2.41
CA TYR A 415 -13.62 18.17 -1.75
C TYR A 415 -13.41 17.65 -0.32
N LEU A 416 -14.49 17.41 0.45
CA LEU A 416 -14.37 16.80 1.78
C LEU A 416 -13.86 15.35 1.68
N THR A 417 -14.45 14.51 0.83
CA THR A 417 -14.17 13.06 0.76
C THR A 417 -12.93 12.68 -0.06
N GLN A 418 -12.64 13.38 -1.16
CA GLN A 418 -11.59 13.01 -2.12
C GLN A 418 -10.42 14.02 -2.15
N GLN A 419 -10.49 15.12 -1.39
CA GLN A 419 -9.42 16.12 -1.32
C GLN A 419 -8.90 16.32 0.11
N VAL A 420 -9.72 16.74 1.08
CA VAL A 420 -9.27 17.01 2.45
C VAL A 420 -9.05 15.72 3.23
N HIS A 421 -10.07 14.84 3.31
CA HIS A 421 -10.02 13.60 4.09
C HIS A 421 -8.79 12.72 3.78
N PRO A 422 -8.44 12.42 2.50
CA PRO A 422 -7.36 11.47 2.22
C PRO A 422 -5.98 12.03 2.60
N VAL A 423 -5.76 13.35 2.44
CA VAL A 423 -4.50 14.01 2.80
C VAL A 423 -4.27 13.95 4.31
N VAL A 424 -5.27 14.39 5.09
CA VAL A 424 -5.14 14.45 6.55
C VAL A 424 -5.10 13.05 7.15
N THR A 425 -5.89 12.10 6.63
CA THR A 425 -5.84 10.69 7.05
C THR A 425 -4.46 10.07 6.85
N ARG A 426 -3.80 10.30 5.70
CA ARG A 426 -2.44 9.77 5.47
C ARG A 426 -1.37 10.40 6.34
N LEU A 427 -1.50 11.69 6.68
CA LEU A 427 -0.60 12.35 7.63
C LEU A 427 -0.78 11.80 9.05
N CYS A 428 -2.03 11.54 9.45
CA CYS A 428 -2.37 11.05 10.78
C CYS A 428 -2.24 9.52 10.92
N GLN A 429 -1.97 8.76 9.86
CA GLN A 429 -1.90 7.30 9.88
C GLN A 429 -0.97 6.72 10.97
N PRO A 430 0.21 7.33 11.28
CA PRO A 430 1.09 6.84 12.36
C PRO A 430 0.83 7.51 13.73
N ILE A 431 -0.26 8.24 13.90
CA ILE A 431 -0.56 9.03 15.09
C ILE A 431 -1.66 8.34 15.92
N GLU A 432 -1.35 8.00 17.16
CA GLU A 432 -2.32 7.41 18.10
C GLU A 432 -3.41 8.43 18.48
N GLY A 433 -4.62 7.94 18.78
CA GLY A 433 -5.77 8.77 19.17
C GLY A 433 -6.69 9.23 18.04
N THR A 434 -6.37 8.96 16.78
CA THR A 434 -7.24 9.25 15.63
C THR A 434 -7.21 8.15 14.57
N ASP A 435 -8.27 8.05 13.78
CA ASP A 435 -8.35 7.15 12.62
C ASP A 435 -9.08 7.81 11.44
N ALA A 436 -9.18 7.10 10.31
CA ALA A 436 -9.87 7.60 9.12
C ALA A 436 -11.38 7.81 9.31
N ALA A 437 -12.02 7.10 10.25
CA ALA A 437 -13.44 7.22 10.52
C ALA A 437 -13.75 8.44 11.39
N HIS A 438 -12.93 8.73 12.40
CA HIS A 438 -13.03 9.94 13.22
C HIS A 438 -12.70 11.20 12.41
N ILE A 439 -11.70 11.14 11.51
CA ILE A 439 -11.41 12.22 10.55
C ILE A 439 -12.61 12.44 9.60
N ALA A 440 -13.29 11.39 9.17
CA ALA A 440 -14.51 11.49 8.37
C ALA A 440 -15.66 12.15 9.15
N ASP A 441 -15.89 11.73 10.41
CA ASP A 441 -16.91 12.31 11.28
C ASP A 441 -16.68 13.81 11.55
N CYS A 442 -15.43 14.22 11.82
CA CYS A 442 -15.06 15.63 11.97
C CYS A 442 -15.35 16.47 10.70
N LEU A 443 -15.21 15.86 9.52
CA LEU A 443 -15.57 16.47 8.23
C LEU A 443 -17.07 16.37 7.90
N GLY A 444 -17.89 15.79 8.77
CA GLY A 444 -19.34 15.62 8.57
C GLY A 444 -19.73 14.49 7.62
N LEU A 445 -18.83 13.54 7.40
CA LEU A 445 -18.99 12.41 6.50
C LEU A 445 -19.42 11.18 7.30
N ASP A 446 -20.09 10.25 6.63
CA ASP A 446 -20.54 8.98 7.24
C ASP A 446 -19.34 8.07 7.58
N PRO A 447 -18.99 7.88 8.86
CA PRO A 447 -17.75 7.20 9.27
C PRO A 447 -17.74 5.70 8.92
N THR A 448 -18.92 5.09 8.70
CA THR A 448 -19.02 3.66 8.35
C THR A 448 -18.39 3.34 6.99
N LYS A 449 -18.38 4.32 6.07
CA LYS A 449 -17.78 4.19 4.74
C LYS A 449 -16.24 4.23 4.75
N PHE A 450 -15.64 4.77 5.81
CA PHE A 450 -14.19 4.97 5.93
C PHE A 450 -13.50 3.94 6.83
N HIS A 451 -14.25 3.18 7.64
CA HIS A 451 -13.74 2.01 8.37
C HIS A 451 -13.01 1.00 7.47
N ALA A 452 -13.49 0.80 6.24
CA ALA A 452 -12.92 -0.15 5.29
C ALA A 452 -11.53 0.27 4.74
N GLN A 453 -11.19 1.56 4.76
CA GLN A 453 -9.90 2.03 4.22
C GLN A 453 -8.71 1.74 5.15
N VAL A 454 -8.94 1.68 6.47
CA VAL A 454 -7.87 1.40 7.45
C VAL A 454 -7.45 -0.08 7.42
N VAL A 455 -8.40 -0.99 7.16
CA VAL A 455 -8.20 -2.46 7.32
C VAL A 455 -8.14 -3.22 6.00
N GLY A 456 -8.48 -2.59 4.87
CA GLY A 456 -8.52 -3.22 3.53
C GLY A 456 -7.68 -2.54 2.45
N GLY A 457 -6.72 -1.69 2.83
CA GLY A 457 -5.89 -0.92 1.90
C GLY A 457 -4.53 -0.46 2.43
N GLY A 458 -4.30 -0.54 3.74
CA GLY A 458 -2.93 -0.61 4.25
C GLY A 458 -2.43 -2.04 4.12
N ASN A 459 -1.30 -2.26 3.42
CA ASN A 459 -0.36 -3.29 3.86
C ASN A 459 -0.05 -2.97 5.32
N ASN A 460 -0.71 -3.68 6.22
CA ASN A 460 -0.25 -3.80 7.59
C ASN A 460 1.18 -4.37 7.51
N PRO A 461 2.16 -3.95 8.34
CA PRO A 461 3.47 -4.60 8.36
C PRO A 461 3.33 -6.12 8.48
N ASP A 462 2.33 -6.53 9.26
CA ASP A 462 1.93 -7.91 9.51
C ASP A 462 1.41 -8.67 8.27
N GLU A 463 1.07 -8.05 7.13
CA GLU A 463 0.70 -8.79 5.90
C GLU A 463 1.93 -9.15 5.03
N ASP A 464 3.01 -8.36 5.11
CA ASP A 464 4.32 -8.77 4.58
C ASP A 464 5.06 -9.68 5.58
N ASP A 465 4.80 -9.54 6.88
CA ASP A 465 5.33 -10.44 7.93
C ASP A 465 4.51 -11.74 8.09
N ASP A 466 3.25 -11.83 7.61
CA ASP A 466 2.44 -13.08 7.53
C ASP A 466 3.04 -14.13 6.55
N LEU A 467 4.08 -13.75 5.80
CA LEU A 467 4.91 -14.66 5.01
C LEU A 467 6.11 -15.23 5.79
N LEU A 468 6.44 -14.67 6.96
CA LEU A 468 7.61 -15.02 7.79
C LEU A 468 7.22 -15.46 9.22
N ALA A 469 6.22 -14.84 9.83
CA ALA A 469 5.39 -15.48 10.84
C ALA A 469 4.55 -16.55 10.13
N PRO A 470 4.76 -17.86 10.40
CA PRO A 470 3.96 -18.87 9.72
C PRO A 470 2.51 -18.71 10.19
N ALA A 471 1.53 -18.74 9.28
CA ALA A 471 0.09 -18.69 9.59
C ALA A 471 -0.44 -19.86 10.47
N THR A 472 0.47 -20.66 11.05
CA THR A 472 0.27 -21.61 12.15
C THR A 472 0.54 -21.01 13.54
N ALA A 473 0.99 -19.75 13.63
CA ALA A 473 1.30 -19.04 14.88
C ALA A 473 0.12 -18.19 15.41
N LEU A 474 -0.72 -17.67 14.51
CA LEU A 474 -2.03 -17.10 14.86
C LEU A 474 -2.97 -18.22 15.36
N ASP A 475 -3.85 -17.89 16.31
CA ASP A 475 -4.91 -18.81 16.69
C ASP A 475 -5.93 -19.00 15.55
N ASP A 476 -6.65 -20.13 15.59
CA ASP A 476 -7.62 -20.48 14.55
C ASP A 476 -8.76 -19.44 14.43
N ASP A 477 -9.15 -18.78 15.51
CA ASP A 477 -10.36 -17.94 15.54
C ASP A 477 -10.05 -16.52 15.05
N GLU A 478 -8.84 -15.99 15.28
CA GLU A 478 -8.31 -14.85 14.53
C GLU A 478 -8.09 -15.17 13.05
N ARG A 479 -7.40 -16.28 12.74
CA ARG A 479 -7.06 -16.68 11.37
C ARG A 479 -8.29 -16.85 10.47
N PHE A 480 -9.39 -17.37 11.01
CA PHE A 480 -10.62 -17.61 10.25
C PHE A 480 -11.72 -16.55 10.48
N LYS A 481 -11.45 -15.48 11.24
CA LYS A 481 -12.40 -14.40 11.59
C LYS A 481 -13.10 -13.75 10.39
N ARG A 482 -12.42 -13.67 9.24
CA ARG A 482 -12.92 -13.05 8.00
C ARG A 482 -13.52 -14.07 7.00
N CYS A 483 -13.56 -15.35 7.33
CA CYS A 483 -14.10 -16.38 6.44
C CYS A 483 -15.63 -16.42 6.46
N ALA A 484 -16.22 -16.63 5.29
CA ALA A 484 -17.65 -16.89 5.16
C ALA A 484 -18.01 -18.28 5.75
N PRO A 485 -19.11 -18.41 6.50
CA PRO A 485 -19.55 -19.68 7.07
C PRO A 485 -20.01 -20.68 6.00
N LEU A 486 -19.88 -21.98 6.28
CA LEU A 486 -20.39 -23.03 5.40
C LEU A 486 -21.91 -23.16 5.54
N THR A 487 -22.66 -22.54 4.64
CA THR A 487 -24.12 -22.64 4.59
C THR A 487 -24.57 -23.92 3.87
N LEU A 488 -25.33 -24.76 4.56
CA LEU A 488 -25.94 -25.99 4.03
C LEU A 488 -27.44 -25.76 3.74
N ARG A 489 -27.99 -26.53 2.80
CA ARG A 489 -29.40 -26.45 2.36
C ARG A 489 -30.07 -27.82 2.40
N THR A 490 -31.31 -27.86 2.87
CA THR A 490 -32.19 -29.04 2.85
C THR A 490 -33.55 -28.65 2.27
N GLY A 491 -34.45 -29.63 2.11
CA GLY A 491 -35.84 -29.36 1.71
C GLY A 491 -36.64 -28.52 2.72
N ALA A 492 -36.13 -28.34 3.95
CA ALA A 492 -36.76 -27.55 5.01
C ALA A 492 -36.11 -26.18 5.25
N GLY A 493 -35.00 -25.84 4.59
CA GLY A 493 -34.37 -24.53 4.71
C GLY A 493 -32.85 -24.52 4.53
N ALA A 494 -32.24 -23.36 4.75
CA ALA A 494 -30.78 -23.17 4.77
C ALA A 494 -30.31 -22.87 6.21
N PHE A 495 -29.14 -23.39 6.59
CA PHE A 495 -28.56 -23.18 7.92
C PHE A 495 -27.02 -23.11 7.85
N SER A 496 -26.41 -22.42 8.80
CA SER A 496 -24.94 -22.37 8.95
C SER A 496 -24.44 -23.62 9.66
N PHE A 497 -23.45 -24.32 9.10
CA PHE A 497 -22.86 -25.48 9.74
C PHE A 497 -21.84 -25.07 10.80
N ALA A 498 -22.09 -25.43 12.06
CA ALA A 498 -21.24 -25.09 13.22
C ALA A 498 -19.86 -25.80 13.24
N GLY A 499 -19.62 -26.75 12.33
CA GLY A 499 -18.36 -27.48 12.24
C GLY A 499 -18.26 -28.69 13.17
N VAL A 500 -17.33 -29.58 12.85
CA VAL A 500 -17.09 -30.82 13.60
C VAL A 500 -16.61 -30.57 15.03
N ALA A 501 -15.94 -29.45 15.30
CA ALA A 501 -15.52 -29.06 16.65
C ALA A 501 -16.72 -28.85 17.61
N ALA A 502 -17.85 -28.34 17.10
CA ALA A 502 -19.09 -28.20 17.87
C ALA A 502 -19.72 -29.57 18.21
N ILE A 503 -19.56 -30.58 17.34
CA ILE A 503 -20.00 -31.96 17.58
C ILE A 503 -19.11 -32.62 18.64
N LEU A 504 -17.77 -32.52 18.47
CA LEU A 504 -16.79 -33.15 19.37
C LEU A 504 -16.84 -32.56 20.80
N SER A 505 -17.06 -31.25 20.92
CA SER A 505 -17.28 -30.57 22.22
C SER A 505 -18.64 -30.90 22.86
N GLY A 506 -19.61 -31.39 22.07
CA GLY A 506 -20.97 -31.73 22.53
C GLY A 506 -21.96 -30.56 22.50
N ALA A 507 -21.59 -29.42 21.89
CA ALA A 507 -22.48 -28.28 21.69
C ALA A 507 -23.57 -28.53 20.63
N VAL A 508 -23.36 -29.51 19.73
CA VAL A 508 -24.32 -29.95 18.72
C VAL A 508 -24.38 -31.48 18.70
N ASP A 509 -25.59 -32.07 18.72
CA ASP A 509 -25.76 -33.52 18.54
C ASP A 509 -25.29 -33.94 17.13
N GLY A 510 -24.35 -34.88 17.07
CA GLY A 510 -23.79 -35.38 15.82
C GLY A 510 -24.80 -36.07 14.89
N ASN A 511 -25.98 -36.48 15.38
CA ASN A 511 -27.06 -36.99 14.52
C ASN A 511 -27.86 -35.85 13.88
N ALA A 512 -28.01 -34.72 14.58
CA ALA A 512 -28.73 -33.54 14.13
C ALA A 512 -27.86 -32.53 13.35
N ALA A 513 -26.53 -32.58 13.49
CA ALA A 513 -25.58 -31.60 12.94
C ALA A 513 -25.64 -31.38 11.40
N LEU A 514 -26.28 -32.29 10.65
CA LEU A 514 -26.47 -32.21 9.20
C LEU A 514 -27.94 -31.97 8.79
N ALA A 515 -28.78 -31.58 9.74
CA ALA A 515 -30.17 -31.15 9.55
C ALA A 515 -30.31 -29.67 9.97
N PRO A 516 -31.29 -28.91 9.43
CA PRO A 516 -31.58 -27.58 9.95
C PRO A 516 -32.06 -27.67 11.41
N PRO A 517 -31.78 -26.66 12.25
CA PRO A 517 -32.29 -26.62 13.61
C PRO A 517 -33.83 -26.64 13.60
N PRO A 518 -34.48 -27.20 14.65
CA PRO A 518 -35.93 -27.18 14.76
C PRO A 518 -36.44 -25.74 14.72
N ALA A 519 -37.53 -25.51 13.98
CA ALA A 519 -38.10 -24.17 13.85
C ALA A 519 -38.59 -23.67 15.22
N THR A 520 -37.91 -22.67 15.77
CA THR A 520 -38.38 -21.95 16.95
C THR A 520 -39.66 -21.19 16.60
N THR A 521 -40.67 -21.35 17.47
CA THR A 521 -41.92 -20.60 17.41
C THR A 521 -41.62 -19.10 17.40
N PRO A 522 -42.25 -18.28 16.54
CA PRO A 522 -42.00 -16.84 16.52
C PRO A 522 -42.57 -16.18 17.78
N GLY A 523 -41.74 -16.05 18.82
CA GLY A 523 -42.21 -15.55 20.12
C GLY A 523 -41.20 -15.48 21.26
N GLU A 524 -39.89 -15.63 21.03
CA GLU A 524 -38.87 -15.41 22.07
C GLU A 524 -37.63 -14.73 21.50
N THR A 525 -37.48 -13.43 21.79
CA THR A 525 -36.28 -12.65 21.47
C THR A 525 -35.19 -12.93 22.49
N ILE A 526 -34.28 -13.86 22.18
CA ILE A 526 -33.01 -13.96 22.90
C ILE A 526 -32.09 -12.85 22.37
N ALA A 527 -31.87 -11.83 23.19
CA ALA A 527 -30.88 -10.78 22.91
C ALA A 527 -29.45 -11.37 22.90
N PRO A 528 -28.52 -10.81 22.10
CA PRO A 528 -27.15 -11.31 22.07
C PRO A 528 -26.45 -11.02 23.40
N SER A 529 -26.01 -12.08 24.08
CA SER A 529 -25.22 -11.99 25.32
C SER A 529 -23.85 -11.35 25.08
N PRO A 530 -23.37 -10.44 25.95
CA PRO A 530 -22.02 -9.87 25.84
C PRO A 530 -20.92 -10.89 26.20
N PRO A 531 -19.66 -10.67 25.80
CA PRO A 531 -18.55 -11.56 26.11
C PRO A 531 -18.28 -11.61 27.62
N ALA A 532 -17.98 -12.81 28.13
CA ALA A 532 -17.83 -13.06 29.55
C ALA A 532 -16.52 -12.49 30.11
N ALA A 533 -16.64 -11.57 31.08
CA ALA A 533 -15.53 -11.21 31.97
C ALA A 533 -15.33 -12.31 33.04
N ALA A 534 -14.09 -12.51 33.46
CA ALA A 534 -13.74 -13.48 34.50
C ALA A 534 -13.99 -12.95 35.93
N ALA A 535 -14.39 -13.84 36.84
CA ALA A 535 -14.19 -13.74 38.30
C ALA A 535 -14.63 -15.06 39.00
N PRO A 536 -14.26 -15.33 40.27
CA PRO A 536 -13.92 -16.70 40.67
C PRO A 536 -14.69 -17.29 41.87
N THR A 537 -14.38 -18.56 42.16
CA THR A 537 -14.50 -19.28 43.46
C THR A 537 -15.88 -19.61 44.05
N SER A 538 -15.91 -20.77 44.70
CA SER A 538 -17.04 -21.47 45.36
C SER A 538 -16.89 -21.39 46.91
N PRO A 539 -17.49 -22.26 47.76
CA PRO A 539 -18.81 -22.95 47.77
C PRO A 539 -19.58 -22.78 49.12
N THR A 540 -20.87 -23.17 49.24
CA THR A 540 -21.42 -23.93 50.41
C THR A 540 -22.89 -24.41 50.28
N THR A 541 -23.12 -25.71 50.58
CA THR A 541 -24.20 -26.36 51.39
C THR A 541 -25.51 -25.59 51.73
N ALA A 542 -26.74 -26.13 51.82
CA ALA A 542 -27.32 -27.49 51.89
C ALA A 542 -28.84 -27.40 51.45
N THR A 543 -29.80 -28.33 51.62
CA THR A 543 -29.94 -29.63 52.34
C THR A 543 -30.90 -30.59 51.58
N ALA A 544 -31.71 -31.44 52.24
CA ALA A 544 -32.71 -32.34 51.66
C ALA A 544 -34.07 -32.27 52.41
N GLY A 545 -35.14 -32.85 51.81
CA GLY A 545 -36.42 -33.12 52.46
C GLY A 545 -37.54 -33.58 51.50
N ASP A 546 -37.93 -34.86 51.62
CA ASP A 546 -39.21 -35.57 51.34
C ASP A 546 -40.06 -35.17 50.10
N GLU A 547 -40.33 -36.04 49.12
CA GLU A 547 -41.00 -37.36 49.08
C GLU A 547 -42.50 -37.31 48.68
N ASP A 548 -42.84 -38.20 47.73
CA ASP A 548 -44.14 -38.66 47.25
C ASP A 548 -45.29 -37.68 46.88
N ALA A 549 -45.37 -37.40 45.57
CA ALA A 549 -46.64 -37.19 44.85
C ALA A 549 -46.62 -37.77 43.41
N THR A 550 -45.93 -38.89 43.19
CA THR A 550 -45.80 -39.53 41.87
C THR A 550 -46.77 -40.70 41.66
N ALA A 551 -48.03 -40.43 41.27
CA ALA A 551 -48.94 -41.48 40.78
C ALA A 551 -50.17 -41.01 39.96
N ALA A 552 -50.09 -39.94 39.14
CA ALA A 552 -51.24 -39.51 38.31
C ALA A 552 -50.93 -38.93 36.93
N ALA A 553 -49.77 -38.28 36.73
CA ALA A 553 -49.45 -37.59 35.46
C ALA A 553 -48.62 -38.43 34.45
N ALA A 554 -48.12 -39.61 34.85
CA ALA A 554 -47.18 -40.39 34.05
C ALA A 554 -47.82 -41.17 32.87
N THR A 555 -49.12 -41.46 32.93
CA THR A 555 -49.78 -42.37 31.98
C THR A 555 -50.38 -41.66 30.75
N THR A 556 -50.58 -40.34 30.80
CA THR A 556 -51.10 -39.54 29.67
C THR A 556 -50.01 -38.87 28.83
N ALA A 557 -48.81 -38.64 29.38
CA ALA A 557 -47.67 -38.11 28.63
C ALA A 557 -47.05 -39.13 27.66
N ALA A 558 -47.00 -40.42 28.05
CA ALA A 558 -46.37 -41.48 27.26
C ALA A 558 -47.06 -41.75 25.91
N THR A 559 -48.38 -41.59 25.84
CA THR A 559 -49.16 -41.83 24.62
C THR A 559 -49.18 -40.59 23.70
N ALA A 560 -49.18 -39.38 24.28
CA ALA A 560 -49.00 -38.15 23.51
C ALA A 560 -47.61 -38.07 22.86
N ALA A 561 -46.54 -38.47 23.57
CA ALA A 561 -45.20 -38.55 23.01
C ALA A 561 -45.12 -39.53 21.83
N LYS A 562 -45.78 -40.71 21.91
CA LYS A 562 -45.74 -41.71 20.83
C LYS A 562 -46.53 -41.33 19.58
N VAL A 563 -47.60 -40.53 19.70
CA VAL A 563 -48.38 -40.05 18.55
C VAL A 563 -47.78 -38.78 17.94
N ALA A 564 -47.18 -37.88 18.73
CA ALA A 564 -46.42 -36.74 18.21
C ALA A 564 -45.17 -37.19 17.41
N THR A 565 -44.57 -38.32 17.78
CA THR A 565 -43.41 -38.91 17.07
C THR A 565 -43.80 -39.58 15.73
N ALA A 566 -45.09 -39.70 15.39
CA ALA A 566 -45.56 -40.32 14.15
C ALA A 566 -45.89 -39.32 13.02
N ALA A 567 -45.96 -38.01 13.29
CA ALA A 567 -46.42 -37.00 12.33
C ALA A 567 -45.36 -35.96 11.89
N ILE A 568 -44.11 -36.06 12.38
CA ILE A 568 -42.99 -35.17 11.98
C ILE A 568 -41.81 -36.00 11.45
N THR A 569 -42.08 -36.88 10.48
CA THR A 569 -41.09 -37.81 9.89
C THR A 569 -40.71 -37.50 8.44
N ALA A 570 -41.09 -36.32 7.93
CA ALA A 570 -40.74 -35.85 6.58
C ALA A 570 -39.74 -34.68 6.52
N ALA A 571 -39.59 -33.88 7.59
CA ALA A 571 -38.98 -32.54 7.51
C ALA A 571 -37.49 -32.44 7.93
N ALA A 572 -36.95 -33.39 8.71
CA ALA A 572 -35.63 -33.27 9.35
C ALA A 572 -34.70 -34.45 9.09
N ARG A 573 -34.65 -34.96 7.85
CA ARG A 573 -33.66 -35.99 7.47
C ARG A 573 -32.27 -35.33 7.31
N PRO A 574 -31.22 -35.80 8.02
CA PRO A 574 -29.88 -35.25 7.87
C PRO A 574 -29.36 -35.48 6.44
N LEU A 575 -28.52 -34.55 5.97
CA LEU A 575 -27.91 -34.64 4.64
C LEU A 575 -27.11 -35.93 4.49
N SER A 576 -27.35 -36.64 3.38
CA SER A 576 -26.52 -37.78 3.00
C SER A 576 -25.09 -37.32 2.68
N GLY A 577 -24.10 -38.20 2.85
CA GLY A 577 -22.70 -37.85 2.55
C GLY A 577 -22.46 -37.34 1.13
N HIS A 578 -23.19 -37.87 0.15
CA HIS A 578 -23.16 -37.39 -1.24
C HIS A 578 -23.81 -36.00 -1.39
N ALA A 579 -24.91 -35.72 -0.67
CA ALA A 579 -25.54 -34.40 -0.69
C ALA A 579 -24.65 -33.35 -0.02
N LEU A 580 -24.01 -33.69 1.11
CA LEU A 580 -23.05 -32.82 1.78
C LEU A 580 -21.82 -32.54 0.89
N ALA A 581 -21.20 -33.57 0.30
CA ALA A 581 -20.06 -33.42 -0.59
C ALA A 581 -20.39 -32.56 -1.84
N ASN A 582 -21.60 -32.70 -2.39
CA ASN A 582 -22.06 -31.85 -3.50
C ASN A 582 -22.27 -30.39 -3.09
N GLN A 583 -22.78 -30.13 -1.88
CA GLN A 583 -22.93 -28.76 -1.36
C GLN A 583 -21.58 -28.11 -1.03
N VAL A 584 -20.63 -28.88 -0.49
CA VAL A 584 -19.25 -28.42 -0.30
C VAL A 584 -18.58 -28.10 -1.64
N ARG A 585 -18.72 -28.96 -2.67
CA ARG A 585 -18.26 -28.66 -4.03
C ARG A 585 -18.91 -27.39 -4.61
N LEU A 586 -20.18 -27.11 -4.29
CA LEU A 586 -20.85 -25.88 -4.70
C LEU A 586 -20.29 -24.65 -3.96
N ALA A 587 -20.13 -24.71 -2.64
CA ALA A 587 -19.53 -23.62 -1.84
C ALA A 587 -18.09 -23.31 -2.28
N VAL A 588 -17.28 -24.33 -2.54
CA VAL A 588 -15.93 -24.23 -3.10
C VAL A 588 -15.95 -23.55 -4.47
N ARG A 589 -16.84 -23.98 -5.37
CA ARG A 589 -17.02 -23.33 -6.69
C ARG A 589 -17.46 -21.87 -6.56
N THR A 590 -18.32 -21.53 -5.59
CA THR A 590 -18.74 -20.15 -5.34
C THR A 590 -17.57 -19.30 -4.86
N ALA A 591 -16.75 -19.78 -3.92
CA ALA A 591 -15.55 -19.07 -3.45
C ALA A 591 -14.54 -18.84 -4.59
N ILE A 592 -14.25 -19.88 -5.38
CA ILE A 592 -13.36 -19.80 -6.55
C ILE A 592 -13.93 -18.83 -7.59
N SER A 593 -15.24 -18.87 -7.86
CA SER A 593 -15.89 -17.94 -8.78
C SER A 593 -15.84 -16.50 -8.27
N GLY A 594 -15.93 -16.28 -6.95
CA GLY A 594 -15.69 -14.98 -6.32
C GLY A 594 -14.29 -14.45 -6.62
N TYR A 595 -13.25 -15.25 -6.36
CA TYR A 595 -11.85 -14.90 -6.68
C TYR A 595 -11.63 -14.56 -8.16
N TYR A 596 -12.12 -15.37 -9.10
CA TYR A 596 -11.96 -15.11 -10.54
C TYR A 596 -12.86 -13.99 -11.08
N SER A 597 -13.90 -13.59 -10.36
CA SER A 597 -14.77 -12.46 -10.74
C SER A 597 -14.44 -11.15 -10.04
N THR A 598 -13.63 -11.19 -8.98
CA THR A 598 -13.19 -10.02 -8.21
C THR A 598 -12.51 -8.99 -9.11
N ALA A 599 -12.66 -7.71 -8.76
CA ALA A 599 -11.95 -6.64 -9.44
C ALA A 599 -10.51 -6.52 -8.94
N LEU A 600 -9.66 -5.95 -9.76
CA LEU A 600 -8.40 -5.36 -9.32
C LEU A 600 -8.70 -3.96 -8.78
N ARG A 601 -8.12 -3.59 -7.64
CA ARG A 601 -8.15 -2.24 -7.08
C ARG A 601 -6.73 -1.71 -6.92
N SER A 602 -6.51 -0.43 -7.24
CA SER A 602 -5.23 0.22 -6.99
C SER A 602 -5.03 0.53 -5.52
N ASP A 603 -3.81 0.33 -5.01
CA ASP A 603 -3.35 0.90 -3.73
C ASP A 603 -3.08 2.43 -3.83
N ASP A 604 -3.27 3.04 -5.02
CA ASP A 604 -3.28 4.49 -5.21
C ASP A 604 -4.58 5.10 -4.65
N GLU A 605 -4.60 5.32 -3.34
CA GLU A 605 -5.67 6.01 -2.61
C GLU A 605 -6.05 7.39 -3.19
N LEU A 606 -5.18 7.98 -4.02
CA LEU A 606 -5.38 9.30 -4.66
C LEU A 606 -6.32 9.22 -5.88
N ALA A 607 -6.40 8.05 -6.49
CA ALA A 607 -7.21 7.77 -7.67
C ALA A 607 -7.57 6.27 -7.65
N PRO A 608 -8.48 5.84 -6.75
CA PRO A 608 -8.83 4.45 -6.54
C PRO A 608 -9.48 3.86 -7.80
N ALA A 609 -8.62 3.36 -8.69
CA ALA A 609 -9.02 2.69 -9.91
C ALA A 609 -9.42 1.26 -9.55
N GLU A 610 -10.69 0.92 -9.79
CA GLU A 610 -11.18 -0.45 -9.70
C GLU A 610 -11.57 -0.93 -11.08
N THR A 611 -11.00 -2.05 -11.53
CA THR A 611 -11.25 -2.60 -12.86
C THR A 611 -11.03 -4.11 -12.89
N ARG A 612 -11.80 -4.80 -13.72
CA ARG A 612 -11.61 -6.24 -14.00
C ARG A 612 -10.60 -6.49 -15.13
N ASN A 613 -10.13 -5.43 -15.79
CA ASN A 613 -9.17 -5.51 -16.88
C ASN A 613 -7.74 -5.46 -16.35
N VAL A 614 -6.98 -6.55 -16.57
CA VAL A 614 -5.53 -6.56 -16.39
C VAL A 614 -4.91 -5.62 -17.43
N SER A 615 -4.20 -4.60 -16.96
CA SER A 615 -3.46 -3.65 -17.80
C SER A 615 -2.08 -4.23 -18.15
N LEU A 616 -1.65 -4.05 -19.40
CA LEU A 616 -0.30 -4.46 -19.85
C LEU A 616 0.80 -3.47 -19.41
N ARG A 617 0.48 -2.50 -18.56
CA ARG A 617 1.47 -1.74 -17.80
C ARG A 617 1.73 -2.51 -16.52
N THR A 618 2.92 -3.07 -16.35
CA THR A 618 3.36 -3.63 -15.07
C THR A 618 4.16 -2.61 -14.28
N ALA A 619 4.15 -2.72 -12.96
CA ALA A 619 5.25 -2.29 -12.14
C ALA A 619 6.43 -3.17 -12.54
N GLY A 620 7.50 -2.57 -13.07
CA GLY A 620 8.65 -3.36 -13.49
C GLY A 620 9.36 -4.00 -12.29
N GLU A 621 10.10 -5.08 -12.54
CA GLU A 621 10.93 -5.83 -11.57
C GLU A 621 12.06 -5.00 -10.90
N GLY A 622 12.06 -3.68 -11.09
CA GLY A 622 13.04 -2.74 -10.55
C GLY A 622 12.63 -2.01 -9.27
N ALA A 623 11.57 -2.46 -8.59
CA ALA A 623 11.16 -1.97 -7.26
C ALA A 623 11.59 -2.95 -6.16
N ASP A 624 12.89 -2.93 -5.85
CA ASP A 624 13.50 -3.30 -4.57
C ASP A 624 12.84 -4.38 -3.70
N ARG A 625 13.34 -5.61 -3.82
CA ARG A 625 13.48 -6.58 -2.71
C ARG A 625 14.65 -7.54 -3.01
N PRO A 626 15.30 -8.13 -1.98
CA PRO A 626 16.44 -9.03 -2.17
C PRO A 626 16.04 -10.35 -2.82
N SER A 627 17.02 -11.07 -3.37
CA SER A 627 16.84 -12.37 -4.02
C SER A 627 16.19 -13.40 -3.09
N GLY A 628 14.99 -13.87 -3.42
CA GLY A 628 14.35 -15.01 -2.75
C GLY A 628 12.82 -14.96 -2.70
N ALA A 629 12.21 -13.77 -2.72
CA ALA A 629 10.75 -13.63 -2.64
C ALA A 629 10.12 -13.35 -4.01
N ALA A 630 9.52 -14.37 -4.63
CA ALA A 630 8.72 -14.21 -5.84
C ALA A 630 7.34 -13.62 -5.50
N VAL A 631 7.23 -12.30 -5.44
CA VAL A 631 5.94 -11.58 -5.45
C VAL A 631 5.60 -11.25 -6.91
N GLU A 632 4.35 -11.50 -7.32
CA GLU A 632 3.95 -11.35 -8.72
C GLU A 632 4.20 -9.93 -9.26
N PRO A 633 4.66 -9.76 -10.51
CA PRO A 633 4.83 -8.46 -11.15
C PRO A 633 3.48 -7.75 -11.28
N GLY A 634 3.22 -6.84 -10.35
CA GLY A 634 1.94 -6.16 -10.20
C GLY A 634 1.54 -5.35 -11.43
N THR A 635 0.27 -5.40 -11.78
CA THR A 635 -0.32 -4.56 -12.83
C THR A 635 -0.45 -3.11 -12.33
N LEU A 636 -0.20 -2.10 -13.17
CA LEU A 636 -0.50 -0.70 -12.89
C LEU A 636 -1.86 -0.31 -13.50
N PRO A 637 -2.58 0.68 -12.94
CA PRO A 637 -3.83 1.20 -13.47
C PRO A 637 -3.76 1.57 -14.97
N GLY A 638 -4.93 1.74 -15.60
CA GLY A 638 -5.01 2.23 -16.97
C GLY A 638 -4.39 3.63 -17.15
N ASP A 639 -4.68 4.58 -16.24
CA ASP A 639 -4.15 5.95 -16.29
C ASP A 639 -2.63 5.96 -15.99
N PRO A 640 -1.78 6.47 -16.90
CA PRO A 640 -0.35 6.71 -16.68
C PRO A 640 0.03 7.51 -15.44
N LYS A 641 -0.90 8.27 -14.85
CA LYS A 641 -0.67 9.18 -13.72
C LYS A 641 -0.99 8.57 -12.35
N CYS A 642 -1.78 7.48 -12.31
CA CYS A 642 -1.87 6.64 -11.12
C CYS A 642 -0.58 5.80 -11.03
N GLN A 643 0.04 5.80 -9.85
CA GLN A 643 1.34 5.16 -9.59
C GLN A 643 1.24 3.93 -8.70
N GLY A 644 0.11 3.73 -8.04
CA GLY A 644 -0.13 2.52 -7.26
C GLY A 644 -0.22 1.25 -8.10
N VAL A 645 -0.04 0.11 -7.44
CA VAL A 645 -0.17 -1.23 -7.98
C VAL A 645 -1.61 -1.71 -7.84
N MET A 646 -2.08 -2.46 -8.82
CA MET A 646 -3.40 -3.09 -8.87
C MET A 646 -3.33 -4.48 -8.22
N ALA A 647 -3.96 -4.64 -7.05
CA ALA A 647 -4.12 -5.92 -6.38
C ALA A 647 -5.56 -6.44 -6.55
N LYS A 648 -5.77 -7.77 -6.51
CA LYS A 648 -7.14 -8.32 -6.46
C LYS A 648 -7.80 -7.96 -5.13
N VAL A 649 -9.04 -7.46 -5.18
CA VAL A 649 -9.86 -7.20 -3.98
C VAL A 649 -10.08 -8.47 -3.14
N THR A 650 -10.00 -9.65 -3.79
CA THR A 650 -9.89 -10.95 -3.11
C THR A 650 -8.56 -11.59 -3.49
N SER A 651 -7.62 -11.66 -2.54
CA SER A 651 -6.30 -12.28 -2.78
C SER A 651 -6.41 -13.81 -2.90
N GLU A 652 -5.38 -14.45 -3.47
CA GLU A 652 -5.34 -15.92 -3.54
C GLU A 652 -5.17 -16.55 -2.16
N ALA A 653 -4.39 -15.91 -1.28
CA ALA A 653 -4.29 -16.27 0.13
C ALA A 653 -5.65 -16.23 0.84
N ALA A 654 -6.50 -15.21 0.58
CA ALA A 654 -7.85 -15.15 1.14
C ALA A 654 -8.74 -16.30 0.63
N LEU A 655 -8.67 -16.65 -0.66
CA LEU A 655 -9.35 -17.83 -1.20
C LEU A 655 -8.83 -19.12 -0.54
N TYR A 656 -7.52 -19.29 -0.42
CA TYR A 656 -6.92 -20.49 0.18
C TYR A 656 -7.34 -20.63 1.65
N THR A 657 -7.28 -19.56 2.43
CA THR A 657 -7.75 -19.52 3.83
C THR A 657 -9.24 -19.84 3.95
N GLN A 658 -10.09 -19.37 3.03
CA GLN A 658 -11.51 -19.75 2.95
C GLN A 658 -11.71 -21.25 2.69
N LEU A 659 -10.90 -21.86 1.81
CA LEU A 659 -10.97 -23.29 1.53
C LEU A 659 -10.44 -24.13 2.72
N VAL A 660 -9.38 -23.67 3.38
CA VAL A 660 -8.86 -24.28 4.63
C VAL A 660 -9.88 -24.15 5.77
N HIS A 661 -10.62 -23.04 5.86
CA HIS A 661 -11.72 -22.87 6.82
C HIS A 661 -12.82 -23.93 6.62
N PHE A 662 -13.27 -24.14 5.38
CA PHE A 662 -14.20 -25.25 5.09
C PHE A 662 -13.62 -26.61 5.49
N ARG A 663 -12.30 -26.82 5.35
CA ARG A 663 -11.63 -28.06 5.77
C ARG A 663 -11.59 -28.19 7.30
N ARG A 664 -11.34 -27.11 8.05
CA ARG A 664 -11.44 -27.05 9.53
C ARG A 664 -12.84 -27.47 10.00
N LEU A 665 -13.89 -26.97 9.35
CA LEU A 665 -15.27 -27.30 9.71
C LEU A 665 -15.59 -28.79 9.47
N LEU A 666 -14.99 -29.44 8.48
CA LEU A 666 -15.35 -30.80 8.06
C LEU A 666 -14.43 -31.90 8.64
N SER A 667 -13.15 -31.62 8.88
CA SER A 667 -12.13 -32.63 9.15
C SER A 667 -12.11 -33.09 10.61
N ALA A 668 -12.83 -34.17 10.90
CA ALA A 668 -12.80 -34.82 12.23
C ALA A 668 -11.39 -35.23 12.70
N PRO A 669 -10.47 -35.77 11.86
CA PRO A 669 -9.12 -36.12 12.30
C PRO A 669 -8.31 -34.92 12.79
N ASP A 670 -8.38 -33.78 12.08
CA ASP A 670 -7.61 -32.59 12.44
C ASP A 670 -8.17 -31.93 13.72
N ALA A 671 -9.49 -31.92 13.88
CA ALA A 671 -10.12 -31.44 15.10
C ALA A 671 -9.77 -32.31 16.32
N LEU A 672 -9.75 -33.64 16.17
CA LEU A 672 -9.32 -34.57 17.22
C LEU A 672 -7.82 -34.43 17.55
N ALA A 673 -6.97 -34.17 16.57
CA ALA A 673 -5.53 -33.96 16.77
C ALA A 673 -5.25 -32.76 17.70
N LYS A 674 -6.05 -31.69 17.58
CA LYS A 674 -5.97 -30.50 18.45
C LYS A 674 -6.49 -30.70 19.88
N MET A 675 -7.18 -31.80 20.18
CA MET A 675 -7.68 -32.10 21.54
C MET A 675 -6.65 -32.91 22.37
N PRO A 676 -6.63 -32.76 23.72
CA PRO A 676 -5.83 -33.60 24.61
C PRO A 676 -6.14 -35.08 24.42
N GLU A 677 -5.11 -35.93 24.45
CA GLU A 677 -5.23 -37.36 24.11
C GLU A 677 -6.27 -38.11 24.94
N LYS A 678 -6.37 -37.76 26.24
CA LYS A 678 -7.35 -38.29 27.20
C LYS A 678 -8.81 -38.08 26.75
N ASP A 679 -9.10 -36.97 26.07
CA ASP A 679 -10.47 -36.56 25.75
C ASP A 679 -10.89 -37.01 24.34
N ARG A 680 -9.93 -37.35 23.47
CA ARG A 680 -10.17 -37.81 22.08
C ARG A 680 -11.12 -39.00 22.01
N GLY A 681 -11.06 -39.93 22.97
CA GLY A 681 -11.94 -41.10 23.03
C GLY A 681 -13.41 -40.73 23.24
N ALA A 682 -13.69 -39.86 24.22
CA ALA A 682 -15.03 -39.37 24.52
C ALA A 682 -15.56 -38.45 23.41
N ALA A 683 -14.71 -37.57 22.87
CA ALA A 683 -15.04 -36.70 21.74
C ALA A 683 -15.42 -37.52 20.49
N ARG A 684 -14.64 -38.56 20.15
CA ARG A 684 -14.91 -39.44 19.00
C ARG A 684 -16.23 -40.20 19.15
N ALA A 685 -16.62 -40.58 20.36
CA ALA A 685 -17.91 -41.25 20.61
C ALA A 685 -19.13 -40.36 20.33
N ARG A 686 -18.97 -39.03 20.34
CA ARG A 686 -20.04 -38.05 20.02
C ARG A 686 -20.27 -37.88 18.52
N LEU A 687 -19.44 -38.48 17.65
CA LEU A 687 -19.57 -38.39 16.20
C LEU A 687 -20.13 -39.71 15.63
N PRO A 688 -21.41 -39.76 15.20
CA PRO A 688 -22.03 -40.98 14.69
C PRO A 688 -21.34 -41.48 13.41
N PRO A 689 -21.27 -42.81 13.15
CA PRO A 689 -20.61 -43.36 11.96
C PRO A 689 -21.13 -42.79 10.63
N GLY A 690 -22.44 -42.55 10.50
CA GLY A 690 -23.03 -41.96 9.29
C GLY A 690 -22.59 -40.51 9.06
N THR A 691 -22.52 -39.71 10.13
CA THR A 691 -22.03 -38.33 10.10
C THR A 691 -20.52 -38.29 9.84
N ALA A 692 -19.75 -39.19 10.45
CA ALA A 692 -18.31 -39.31 10.22
C ALA A 692 -18.01 -39.63 8.73
N GLU A 693 -18.74 -40.57 8.13
CA GLU A 693 -18.58 -40.90 6.71
C GLU A 693 -19.02 -39.77 5.78
N ALA A 694 -20.12 -39.07 6.12
CA ALA A 694 -20.55 -37.88 5.39
C ALA A 694 -19.48 -36.77 5.39
N LEU A 695 -18.91 -36.47 6.56
CA LEU A 695 -17.81 -35.51 6.72
C LEU A 695 -16.54 -35.96 5.98
N ARG A 696 -16.23 -37.26 5.99
CA ARG A 696 -15.09 -37.82 5.24
C ARG A 696 -15.24 -37.60 3.74
N LEU A 697 -16.40 -37.94 3.16
CA LEU A 697 -16.69 -37.74 1.73
C LEU A 697 -16.62 -36.25 1.34
N ALA A 698 -17.14 -35.37 2.20
CA ALA A 698 -17.09 -33.92 2.00
C ALA A 698 -15.66 -33.36 2.10
N THR A 699 -14.85 -33.86 3.03
CA THR A 699 -13.43 -33.48 3.18
C THR A 699 -12.63 -33.93 1.96
N VAL A 700 -12.81 -35.17 1.48
CA VAL A 700 -12.15 -35.66 0.25
C VAL A 700 -12.46 -34.77 -0.96
N ALA A 701 -13.73 -34.41 -1.16
CA ALA A 701 -14.15 -33.55 -2.27
C ALA A 701 -13.55 -32.12 -2.22
N LEU A 702 -13.19 -31.64 -1.03
CA LEU A 702 -12.48 -30.38 -0.81
C LEU A 702 -10.97 -30.54 -0.97
N ASP A 703 -10.40 -31.62 -0.45
CA ASP A 703 -8.97 -31.96 -0.59
C ASP A 703 -8.58 -32.18 -2.06
N GLU A 704 -9.45 -32.75 -2.90
CA GLU A 704 -9.32 -32.80 -4.37
C GLU A 704 -9.07 -31.41 -5.00
N THR A 705 -9.67 -30.36 -4.43
CA THR A 705 -9.53 -28.98 -4.92
C THR A 705 -8.30 -28.30 -4.32
N LEU A 706 -8.07 -28.44 -3.00
CA LEU A 706 -6.88 -27.93 -2.33
C LEU A 706 -5.58 -28.54 -2.88
N ALA A 707 -5.59 -29.82 -3.28
CA ALA A 707 -4.46 -30.49 -3.91
C ALA A 707 -4.01 -29.85 -5.24
N ARG A 708 -4.89 -29.07 -5.89
CA ARG A 708 -4.60 -28.34 -7.14
C ARG A 708 -4.20 -26.88 -6.91
N SER A 709 -4.16 -26.41 -5.67
CA SER A 709 -3.76 -25.05 -5.33
C SER A 709 -2.24 -24.95 -5.20
N ALA A 710 -1.63 -23.96 -5.86
CA ALA A 710 -0.21 -23.70 -5.72
C ALA A 710 0.18 -23.40 -4.26
N TYR A 711 -0.68 -22.68 -3.51
CA TYR A 711 -0.50 -22.40 -2.08
C TYR A 711 -0.41 -23.63 -1.16
N ARG A 712 -0.72 -24.84 -1.64
CA ARG A 712 -0.53 -26.09 -0.88
C ARG A 712 0.88 -26.67 -1.02
N TRP A 713 1.62 -26.32 -2.06
CA TRP A 713 2.85 -26.99 -2.46
C TRP A 713 3.98 -25.99 -2.71
N ILE A 714 5.16 -26.26 -2.16
CA ILE A 714 6.37 -25.47 -2.44
C ILE A 714 7.31 -26.40 -3.22
N ASP A 715 7.59 -26.05 -4.47
CA ASP A 715 8.59 -26.76 -5.29
C ASP A 715 9.99 -26.31 -4.88
N LEU A 716 10.63 -27.09 -4.01
CA LEU A 716 11.98 -26.84 -3.52
C LEU A 716 13.03 -26.91 -4.66
N SER A 717 12.78 -27.68 -5.72
CA SER A 717 13.71 -27.78 -6.85
C SER A 717 13.67 -26.53 -7.75
N ALA A 718 12.49 -25.94 -7.93
CA ALA A 718 12.34 -24.65 -8.59
C ALA A 718 12.92 -23.49 -7.77
N LEU A 719 12.86 -23.58 -6.43
CA LEU A 719 13.32 -22.52 -5.52
C LEU A 719 14.85 -22.47 -5.35
N TYR A 720 15.51 -23.62 -5.25
CA TYR A 720 16.95 -23.71 -4.96
C TYR A 720 17.81 -24.14 -6.16
N GLY A 721 17.19 -24.55 -7.27
CA GLY A 721 17.88 -25.27 -8.35
C GLY A 721 18.07 -26.76 -8.03
N ALA A 722 18.49 -27.52 -9.05
CA ALA A 722 18.85 -28.93 -8.95
C ALA A 722 20.38 -29.11 -8.93
#